data_AF-W7ER81-F1
#
_entry.id   AF-W7ER81-F1
#
_cell.length_a   1.000
_cell.length_b   1.000
_cell.length_c   1.000
_cell.angle_alpha   90.00
_cell.angle_beta   90.00
_cell.angle_gamma   90.00
#
_symmetry.space_group_name_H-M   'P 1'
#
loop_
_entity.id
_entity.type
_entity.pdbx_description
1 polymer ?
#
loop_
_entity_poly.entity_id
_entity_poly.type
_entity_poly.pdbx_seq_one_letter_code
_entity_poly.pdbx_strand_id
1 'polypeptide(L)'
;MDALLHGLNDAQKSAVTSPANVVQVLAPPGSGKTKTLTARVAYHINHERLQPWNIIVCTFTIKAAREMKERIRGFVGDKLEAKLILGTFHSVARRFLFRYGQEIGIDKNFGIADTSDSSAILKRIVTRYQYAIEPGHARSRISKLKAQGVTSDAFAATAKNANDNEFAMIYSSYQEHLAASNLLDYDDLLIRCVDLLKKSPSCVSTIQAVLIDEYQDTNNIQYELMSLLAQKTRRITIVGDPDQSIYSFRSAEIKNLLRMRTDYPESVVINLENNYRSSGYILNSAMAVIEQDESRPQKSLIATHGAGEQPTLRHLVSANVEAKWIVEEICRTRTLSAGLLDFGDYAILVRSSPLTLQIERALGQAGVPYRMVAGTKFFDRAEIKILLDYLRVVSQPEHNDAVARVINVPSRKVGDVTVKALLEEAEMSKITLWKLVLDIAQGKRRPKIKVSTQAQKGIEQFVNVILSSREKLIPAKDDVCDLFGLITHISNKISFLSYLKQTHKENWQDRWANVEELVNQATQMATAVANGEEISDDALPVAEGIEQRPDSAADILSKFLANVTLSSAADQEGTEQNQVTISTIHAAKGLEWPVVFMPAIYDGSIPHSRADDQDEERRLLYVGMTRAQALLYLSCPVKQSGQEQTTLSRFISDRKVQKFFSERGPDLAFKRSIITDLARILRRDCPSTADLDRARDSMERPEDDKYPATRDEIDGNDPTWGAPWNEKRTNSKLGSDGSDQALKRRRIDGLGSYSRESVSVTINRTSSYSTSMTTMQSMNAGFTSARDLGDLQAMQKEAERICTSASTQGTQSSKAEPKAVKAKPGKPRAAGQGAITSFFKRSNSAMSEQSEHESSTAVPCLQRSQSCLTSNAPLHDISNVQTSTPRPFRPLSIPEHKVTSQRILNKPRKTEPESETQNTRYFYQEDSGVWFSIRLSFSINITHDVNKSGTKWSGAGENIGY
;
A
#
# COMPACT_ATOMS: atom_id res chain seq x y z
N MET A 1 -15.87 12.76 30.58
CA MET A 1 -16.27 11.45 30.03
C MET A 1 -17.27 11.64 28.90
N ASP A 2 -18.40 12.29 29.17
CA ASP A 2 -19.56 12.31 28.28
C ASP A 2 -19.26 12.92 26.91
N ALA A 3 -18.45 13.98 26.86
CA ALA A 3 -17.97 14.59 25.61
C ALA A 3 -17.17 13.64 24.69
N LEU A 4 -16.47 12.64 25.24
CA LEU A 4 -15.69 11.64 24.47
C LEU A 4 -16.58 10.50 23.96
N LEU A 5 -17.65 10.17 24.69
CA LEU A 5 -18.66 9.17 24.30
C LEU A 5 -19.79 9.77 23.46
N HIS A 6 -19.80 11.09 23.27
CA HIS A 6 -20.83 11.82 22.52
C HIS A 6 -20.78 11.49 21.02
N GLY A 7 -21.95 11.19 20.44
CA GLY A 7 -22.06 10.80 19.04
C GLY A 7 -21.36 9.47 18.70
N LEU A 8 -21.14 8.59 19.67
CA LEU A 8 -20.88 7.17 19.44
C LEU A 8 -22.19 6.38 19.59
N ASN A 9 -22.37 5.30 18.82
CA ASN A 9 -23.43 4.32 19.07
C ASN A 9 -23.04 3.35 20.21
N ASP A 10 -23.96 2.52 20.68
CA ASP A 10 -23.72 1.71 21.88
C ASP A 10 -22.72 0.57 21.68
N ALA A 11 -22.56 0.04 20.45
CA ALA A 11 -21.48 -0.89 20.12
C ALA A 11 -20.11 -0.19 20.09
N GLN A 12 -20.04 1.03 19.54
CA GLN A 12 -18.83 1.87 19.57
C GLN A 12 -18.46 2.29 20.99
N LYS A 13 -19.43 2.67 21.84
CA LYS A 13 -19.21 2.92 23.27
C LYS A 13 -18.67 1.67 23.96
N SER A 14 -19.30 0.51 23.74
CA SER A 14 -18.85 -0.76 24.31
C SER A 14 -17.41 -1.10 23.90
N ALA A 15 -17.04 -0.88 22.64
CA ALA A 15 -15.67 -1.04 22.17
C ALA A 15 -14.70 -0.07 22.87
N VAL A 16 -15.05 1.21 22.99
CA VAL A 16 -14.24 2.22 23.68
C VAL A 16 -14.06 1.89 25.16
N THR A 17 -15.14 1.59 25.90
CA THR A 17 -15.14 1.45 27.36
C THR A 17 -14.92 0.02 27.84
N SER A 18 -14.74 -0.96 26.95
CA SER A 18 -14.55 -2.37 27.34
C SER A 18 -13.35 -2.53 28.30
N PRO A 19 -13.54 -3.09 29.50
CA PRO A 19 -12.48 -3.33 30.48
C PRO A 19 -11.66 -4.59 30.16
N ALA A 20 -12.06 -5.38 29.16
CA ALA A 20 -11.32 -6.58 28.77
C ALA A 20 -9.92 -6.23 28.25
N ASN A 21 -8.93 -7.06 28.61
CA ASN A 21 -7.56 -6.87 28.16
C ASN A 21 -7.43 -7.07 26.65
N VAL A 22 -8.08 -8.09 26.08
CA VAL A 22 -8.10 -8.33 24.64
C VAL A 22 -9.47 -8.01 24.07
N VAL A 23 -9.53 -7.08 23.11
CA VAL A 23 -10.75 -6.67 22.42
C VAL A 23 -10.57 -6.82 20.91
N GLN A 24 -11.48 -7.52 20.26
CA GLN A 24 -11.56 -7.62 18.80
C GLN A 24 -12.74 -6.80 18.30
N VAL A 25 -12.49 -5.66 17.65
CA VAL A 25 -13.55 -4.84 17.08
C VAL A 25 -13.69 -5.16 15.59
N LEU A 26 -14.75 -5.88 15.22
CA LEU A 26 -15.07 -6.21 13.83
C LEU A 26 -15.80 -5.02 13.21
N ALA A 27 -15.12 -4.32 12.31
CA ALA A 27 -15.48 -2.98 11.87
C ALA A 27 -15.58 -2.87 10.32
N PRO A 28 -16.75 -3.21 9.75
CA PRO A 28 -17.08 -3.04 8.32
C PRO A 28 -16.75 -1.65 7.73
N PRO A 29 -16.76 -1.50 6.39
CA PRO A 29 -16.61 -0.19 5.75
C PRO A 29 -17.61 0.83 6.34
N GLY A 30 -17.18 2.07 6.54
CA GLY A 30 -18.04 3.15 7.06
C GLY A 30 -18.57 2.98 8.50
N SER A 31 -18.20 1.92 9.23
CA SER A 31 -18.71 1.61 10.58
C SER A 31 -18.21 2.51 11.72
N GLY A 32 -17.33 3.47 11.41
CA GLY A 32 -16.68 4.33 12.40
C GLY A 32 -15.43 3.73 13.06
N LYS A 33 -14.78 2.72 12.43
CA LYS A 33 -13.48 2.12 12.80
C LYS A 33 -12.51 3.12 13.46
N THR A 34 -12.04 4.11 12.68
CA THR A 34 -11.04 5.09 13.13
C THR A 34 -11.54 5.94 14.31
N LYS A 35 -12.83 6.34 14.31
CA LYS A 35 -13.43 7.11 15.41
C LYS A 35 -13.48 6.29 16.72
N THR A 36 -13.79 5.00 16.61
CA THR A 36 -13.85 4.07 17.75
C THR A 36 -12.45 3.86 18.34
N LEU A 37 -11.44 3.72 17.47
CA LEU A 37 -10.06 3.50 17.90
C LEU A 37 -9.44 4.75 18.54
N THR A 38 -9.62 5.94 17.95
CA THR A 38 -9.12 7.20 18.55
C THR A 38 -9.80 7.52 19.88
N ALA A 39 -11.12 7.29 19.97
CA ALA A 39 -11.85 7.45 21.23
C ALA A 39 -11.38 6.45 22.31
N ARG A 40 -10.97 5.23 21.95
CA ARG A 40 -10.40 4.26 22.91
C ARG A 40 -9.00 4.66 23.40
N VAL A 41 -8.13 5.17 22.52
CA VAL A 41 -6.83 5.75 22.94
C VAL A 41 -7.04 6.92 23.90
N ALA A 42 -7.95 7.85 23.55
CA ALA A 42 -8.27 8.98 24.41
C ALA A 42 -8.97 8.55 25.72
N TYR A 43 -9.72 7.44 25.75
CA TYR A 43 -10.28 6.85 26.97
C TYR A 43 -9.19 6.30 27.89
N HIS A 44 -8.21 5.55 27.35
CA HIS A 44 -7.07 5.05 28.11
C HIS A 44 -6.26 6.19 28.78
N ILE A 45 -6.07 7.31 28.07
CA ILE A 45 -5.35 8.49 28.59
C ILE A 45 -6.22 9.27 29.61
N ASN A 46 -7.44 9.65 29.23
CA ASN A 46 -8.26 10.57 30.04
C ASN A 46 -8.97 9.90 31.23
N HIS A 47 -9.34 8.61 31.12
CA HIS A 47 -10.07 7.88 32.15
C HIS A 47 -9.17 6.96 32.97
N GLU A 48 -8.49 6.01 32.32
CA GLU A 48 -7.60 5.06 33.03
C GLU A 48 -6.25 5.66 33.44
N ARG A 49 -5.94 6.89 33.01
CA ARG A 49 -4.70 7.63 33.32
C ARG A 49 -3.42 6.93 32.86
N LEU A 50 -3.51 6.09 31.83
CA LEU A 50 -2.34 5.54 31.16
C LEU A 50 -1.54 6.68 30.53
N GLN A 51 -0.21 6.61 30.63
CA GLN A 51 0.66 7.63 30.05
C GLN A 51 0.77 7.41 28.53
N PRO A 52 0.74 8.46 27.68
CA PRO A 52 0.74 8.29 26.22
C PRO A 52 1.92 7.45 25.70
N TRP A 53 3.11 7.64 26.29
CA TRP A 53 4.33 6.90 25.92
C TRP A 53 4.33 5.42 26.34
N ASN A 54 3.31 4.97 27.10
CA ASN A 54 3.08 3.56 27.41
C ASN A 54 2.01 2.93 26.48
N ILE A 55 1.49 3.66 25.50
CA ILE A 55 0.46 3.19 24.56
C ILE A 55 1.07 3.15 23.16
N ILE A 56 0.96 1.99 22.50
CA ILE A 56 1.38 1.80 21.11
C ILE A 56 0.15 1.74 20.20
N VAL A 57 0.19 2.45 19.08
CA VAL A 57 -0.88 2.47 18.07
C VAL A 57 -0.30 2.24 16.68
N CYS A 58 -0.48 1.03 16.14
CA CYS A 58 0.02 0.64 14.82
C CYS A 58 -1.08 0.77 13.76
N THR A 59 -0.76 1.41 12.63
CA THR A 59 -1.61 1.49 11.43
C THR A 59 -0.93 0.88 10.20
N PHE A 60 -1.68 0.71 9.11
CA PHE A 60 -1.13 0.21 7.84
C PHE A 60 -0.46 1.30 6.98
N THR A 61 -0.83 2.58 7.14
CA THR A 61 -0.31 3.69 6.31
C THR A 61 0.05 4.93 7.14
N ILE A 62 1.03 5.69 6.66
CA ILE A 62 1.45 6.96 7.29
C ILE A 62 0.33 8.00 7.25
N LYS A 63 -0.49 8.04 6.20
CA LYS A 63 -1.68 8.92 6.16
C LYS A 63 -2.66 8.57 7.28
N ALA A 64 -3.00 7.29 7.45
CA ALA A 64 -3.86 6.85 8.55
C ALA A 64 -3.23 7.14 9.91
N ALA A 65 -1.90 7.08 10.04
CA ALA A 65 -1.19 7.51 11.25
C ALA A 65 -1.36 9.02 11.52
N ARG A 66 -1.05 9.91 10.57
CA ARG A 66 -1.21 11.37 10.74
C ARG A 66 -2.67 11.75 11.04
N GLU A 67 -3.62 11.17 10.31
CA GLU A 67 -5.04 11.42 10.52
C GLU A 67 -5.51 10.96 11.92
N MET A 68 -5.01 9.81 12.39
CA MET A 68 -5.29 9.31 13.73
C MET A 68 -4.63 10.17 14.82
N LYS A 69 -3.42 10.68 14.56
CA LYS A 69 -2.68 11.61 15.43
C LYS A 69 -3.48 12.90 15.65
N GLU A 70 -3.87 13.60 14.59
CA GLU A 70 -4.69 14.83 14.67
C GLU A 70 -6.10 14.57 15.26
N ARG A 71 -6.74 13.44 14.95
CA ARG A 71 -7.99 13.03 15.61
C ARG A 71 -7.84 12.80 17.12
N ILE A 72 -6.68 12.34 17.60
CA ILE A 72 -6.40 12.14 19.03
C ILE A 72 -6.07 13.46 19.71
N ARG A 73 -5.31 14.35 19.04
CA ARG A 73 -5.01 15.72 19.49
C ARG A 73 -6.26 16.45 19.96
N GLY A 74 -7.33 16.42 19.15
CA GLY A 74 -8.63 17.01 19.51
C GLY A 74 -9.34 16.43 20.75
N PHE A 75 -8.90 15.27 21.27
CA PHE A 75 -9.45 14.63 22.48
C PHE A 75 -8.54 14.69 23.72
N VAL A 76 -7.23 14.89 23.56
CA VAL A 76 -6.26 14.89 24.70
C VAL A 76 -5.39 16.15 24.79
N GLY A 77 -5.36 16.98 23.74
CA GLY A 77 -4.54 18.19 23.65
C GLY A 77 -3.11 17.93 23.19
N ASP A 78 -2.56 18.92 22.48
CA ASP A 78 -1.31 18.92 21.73
C ASP A 78 -0.10 18.32 22.49
N LYS A 79 0.00 18.55 23.80
CA LYS A 79 1.15 18.13 24.62
C LYS A 79 1.14 16.66 25.06
N LEU A 80 -0.01 15.97 24.95
CA LEU A 80 -0.15 14.56 25.30
C LEU A 80 -0.15 13.65 24.07
N GLU A 81 -0.72 14.11 22.97
CA GLU A 81 -0.75 13.38 21.70
C GLU A 81 0.66 13.13 21.14
N ALA A 82 1.53 14.15 21.13
CA ALA A 82 2.88 14.05 20.55
C ALA A 82 3.77 12.95 21.18
N LYS A 83 3.44 12.53 22.40
CA LYS A 83 4.18 11.53 23.19
C LYS A 83 3.62 10.10 23.05
N LEU A 84 2.64 9.89 22.17
CA LEU A 84 2.05 8.60 21.86
C LEU A 84 2.93 7.81 20.88
N ILE A 85 3.14 6.51 21.11
CA ILE A 85 3.90 5.65 20.18
C ILE A 85 2.98 5.23 19.02
N LEU A 86 2.59 6.21 18.19
CA LEU A 86 1.70 6.04 17.05
C LEU A 86 2.48 6.07 15.74
N GLY A 87 2.24 5.10 14.84
CA GLY A 87 2.88 5.02 13.53
C GLY A 87 2.48 3.78 12.74
N THR A 88 3.20 3.47 11.65
CA THR A 88 3.06 2.15 11.00
C THR A 88 3.87 1.09 11.74
N PHE A 89 3.60 -0.20 11.52
CA PHE A 89 4.44 -1.29 12.04
C PHE A 89 5.94 -1.10 11.75
N HIS A 90 6.30 -0.66 10.53
CA HIS A 90 7.70 -0.39 10.15
C HIS A 90 8.26 0.83 10.87
N SER A 91 7.45 1.89 11.03
CA SER A 91 7.81 3.08 11.81
C SER A 91 8.11 2.70 13.25
N VAL A 92 7.19 1.99 13.92
CA VAL A 92 7.34 1.55 15.31
C VAL A 92 8.54 0.61 15.47
N ALA A 93 8.68 -0.39 14.61
CA ALA A 93 9.83 -1.30 14.62
C ALA A 93 11.18 -0.55 14.49
N ARG A 94 11.26 0.43 13.59
CA ARG A 94 12.43 1.29 13.40
C ARG A 94 12.74 2.14 14.65
N ARG A 95 11.74 2.59 15.41
CA ARG A 95 11.94 3.30 16.70
C ARG A 95 12.62 2.39 17.73
N PHE A 96 12.11 1.16 17.92
CA PHE A 96 12.69 0.17 18.83
C PHE A 96 14.11 -0.25 18.40
N LEU A 97 14.34 -0.47 17.11
CA LEU A 97 15.67 -0.78 16.58
C LEU A 97 16.66 0.38 16.75
N PHE A 98 16.25 1.62 16.51
CA PHE A 98 17.12 2.79 16.71
C PHE A 98 17.48 3.01 18.18
N ARG A 99 16.55 2.75 19.11
CA ARG A 99 16.78 2.93 20.56
C ARG A 99 17.58 1.79 21.19
N TYR A 100 17.31 0.54 20.80
CA TYR A 100 17.75 -0.66 21.52
C TYR A 100 18.45 -1.72 20.64
N GLY A 101 18.61 -1.50 19.33
CA GLY A 101 19.17 -2.50 18.38
C GLY A 101 20.58 -3.01 18.69
N GLN A 102 21.34 -2.26 19.51
CA GLN A 102 22.64 -2.70 20.04
C GLN A 102 22.55 -4.05 20.77
N GLU A 103 21.42 -4.33 21.44
CA GLU A 103 21.12 -5.61 22.11
C GLU A 103 21.25 -6.82 21.17
N ILE A 104 20.99 -6.64 19.87
CA ILE A 104 21.06 -7.67 18.83
C ILE A 104 22.14 -7.40 17.78
N GLY A 105 23.15 -6.59 18.15
CA GLY A 105 24.32 -6.31 17.33
C GLY A 105 24.06 -5.43 16.10
N ILE A 106 22.96 -4.68 16.09
CA ILE A 106 22.67 -3.70 15.02
C ILE A 106 23.35 -2.38 15.37
N ASP A 107 24.08 -1.82 14.40
CA ASP A 107 24.81 -0.58 14.56
C ASP A 107 23.87 0.63 14.70
N LYS A 108 24.37 1.65 15.41
CA LYS A 108 23.68 2.89 15.74
C LYS A 108 23.15 3.66 14.52
N ASN A 109 23.79 3.52 13.37
CA ASN A 109 23.53 4.29 12.16
C ASN A 109 23.18 3.38 10.97
N PHE A 110 22.40 2.31 11.21
CA PHE A 110 21.91 1.43 10.14
C PHE A 110 21.06 2.21 9.11
N GLY A 111 21.26 1.89 7.83
CA GLY A 111 20.48 2.45 6.72
C GLY A 111 19.28 1.58 6.37
N ILE A 112 18.28 2.17 5.71
CA ILE A 112 17.12 1.45 5.16
C ILE A 112 17.33 1.29 3.65
N ALA A 113 17.51 0.05 3.17
CA ALA A 113 17.64 -0.26 1.75
C ALA A 113 16.28 -0.09 1.05
N ASP A 114 16.22 0.76 0.02
CA ASP A 114 14.99 0.94 -0.76
C ASP A 114 14.78 -0.15 -1.81
N THR A 115 13.61 -0.17 -2.47
CA THR A 115 13.28 -1.20 -3.48
C THR A 115 14.28 -1.21 -4.65
N SER A 116 14.88 -0.07 -4.99
CA SER A 116 15.93 0.02 -6.02
C SER A 116 17.30 -0.42 -5.52
N ASP A 117 17.64 -0.18 -4.24
CA ASP A 117 18.86 -0.74 -3.62
C ASP A 117 18.78 -2.28 -3.60
N SER A 118 17.68 -2.81 -3.08
CA SER A 118 17.40 -4.25 -3.04
C SER A 118 17.50 -4.90 -4.43
N SER A 119 16.92 -4.23 -5.45
CA SER A 119 16.95 -4.70 -6.84
C SER A 119 18.34 -4.59 -7.48
N ALA A 120 19.14 -3.59 -7.11
CA ALA A 120 20.51 -3.41 -7.61
C ALA A 120 21.46 -4.46 -7.02
N ILE A 121 21.36 -4.75 -5.72
CA ILE A 121 22.13 -5.79 -5.03
C ILE A 121 21.79 -7.17 -5.63
N LEU A 122 20.51 -7.53 -5.69
CA LEU A 122 20.08 -8.81 -6.27
C LEU A 122 20.49 -8.97 -7.73
N LYS A 123 20.41 -7.90 -8.53
CA LYS A 123 20.89 -7.92 -9.92
C LYS A 123 22.39 -8.16 -10.03
N ARG A 124 23.22 -7.61 -9.12
CA ARG A 124 24.66 -7.93 -9.07
C ARG A 124 24.90 -9.40 -8.74
N ILE A 125 24.24 -9.92 -7.71
CA ILE A 125 24.37 -11.33 -7.28
C ILE A 125 24.01 -12.28 -8.42
N VAL A 126 22.82 -12.15 -9.01
CA VAL A 126 22.35 -13.02 -10.12
C VAL A 126 23.29 -12.93 -11.33
N THR A 127 23.73 -11.73 -11.72
CA THR A 127 24.64 -11.55 -12.87
C THR A 127 26.03 -12.14 -12.60
N ARG A 128 26.56 -12.01 -11.38
CA ARG A 128 27.90 -12.48 -10.99
C ARG A 128 28.02 -14.00 -11.00
N TYR A 129 27.01 -14.69 -10.48
CA TYR A 129 27.00 -16.15 -10.37
C TYR A 129 26.27 -16.85 -11.53
N GLN A 130 25.75 -16.09 -12.49
CA GLN A 130 25.01 -16.59 -13.67
C GLN A 130 23.80 -17.47 -13.30
N TYR A 131 23.10 -17.09 -12.23
CA TYR A 131 21.90 -17.75 -11.76
C TYR A 131 20.72 -17.58 -12.73
N ALA A 132 19.87 -18.61 -12.84
CA ALA A 132 18.71 -18.62 -13.74
C ALA A 132 17.51 -17.85 -13.19
N ILE A 133 17.45 -17.62 -11.87
CA ILE A 133 16.35 -16.88 -11.22
C ILE A 133 16.48 -15.37 -11.46
N GLU A 134 15.52 -14.81 -12.21
CA GLU A 134 15.37 -13.37 -12.42
C GLU A 134 15.35 -12.55 -11.10
N PRO A 135 16.10 -11.43 -10.98
CA PRO A 135 16.21 -10.67 -9.74
C PRO A 135 14.87 -10.18 -9.16
N GLY A 136 13.89 -9.89 -10.02
CA GLY A 136 12.54 -9.50 -9.59
C GLY A 136 11.78 -10.64 -8.89
N HIS A 137 11.93 -11.88 -9.38
CA HIS A 137 11.36 -13.06 -8.75
C HIS A 137 12.10 -13.40 -7.45
N ALA A 138 13.44 -13.29 -7.44
CA ALA A 138 14.24 -13.45 -6.22
C ALA A 138 13.78 -12.48 -5.12
N ARG A 139 13.66 -11.18 -5.42
CA ARG A 139 13.21 -10.17 -4.45
C ARG A 139 11.83 -10.47 -3.87
N SER A 140 10.89 -10.87 -4.73
CA SER A 140 9.52 -11.24 -4.32
C SER A 140 9.51 -12.47 -3.40
N ARG A 141 10.29 -13.52 -3.75
CA ARG A 141 10.41 -14.75 -2.96
C ARG A 141 11.10 -14.51 -1.61
N ILE A 142 12.13 -13.66 -1.56
CA ILE A 142 12.78 -13.24 -0.30
C ILE A 142 11.78 -12.52 0.61
N SER A 143 11.08 -11.50 0.10
CA SER A 143 10.11 -10.72 0.89
C SER A 143 8.97 -11.60 1.43
N LYS A 144 8.46 -12.55 0.63
CA LYS A 144 7.45 -13.53 1.08
C LYS A 144 7.95 -14.45 2.20
N LEU A 145 9.19 -14.92 2.11
CA LEU A 145 9.81 -15.75 3.16
C LEU A 145 10.08 -14.95 4.44
N LYS A 146 10.56 -13.70 4.31
CA LYS A 146 10.75 -12.78 5.42
C LYS A 146 9.44 -12.49 6.16
N ALA A 147 8.36 -12.20 5.44
CA ALA A 147 7.02 -11.99 6.01
C ALA A 147 6.43 -13.24 6.71
N GLN A 148 6.97 -14.43 6.41
CA GLN A 148 6.66 -15.69 7.08
C GLN A 148 7.62 -16.05 8.24
N GLY A 149 8.69 -15.26 8.45
CA GLY A 149 9.71 -15.50 9.46
C GLY A 149 10.80 -16.51 9.08
N VAL A 150 10.95 -16.82 7.78
CA VAL A 150 11.93 -17.81 7.30
C VAL A 150 13.24 -17.10 6.92
N THR A 151 14.30 -17.37 7.69
CA THR A 151 15.67 -16.88 7.44
C THR A 151 16.32 -17.55 6.24
N SER A 152 17.45 -17.01 5.76
CA SER A 152 18.32 -17.65 4.76
C SER A 152 18.65 -19.10 5.11
N ASP A 153 19.07 -19.30 6.35
CA ASP A 153 19.64 -20.56 6.83
C ASP A 153 18.55 -21.61 7.06
N ALA A 154 17.40 -21.17 7.60
CA ALA A 154 16.22 -22.01 7.73
C ALA A 154 15.66 -22.42 6.36
N PHE A 155 15.65 -21.51 5.38
CA PHE A 155 15.28 -21.87 4.02
C PHE A 155 16.28 -22.87 3.41
N ALA A 156 17.59 -22.61 3.52
CA ALA A 156 18.64 -23.47 2.99
C ALA A 156 18.55 -24.90 3.54
N ALA A 157 18.27 -25.06 4.84
CA ALA A 157 18.05 -26.37 5.47
C ALA A 157 16.81 -27.13 4.95
N THR A 158 15.88 -26.45 4.28
CA THR A 158 14.68 -27.04 3.67
C THR A 158 14.75 -27.18 2.14
N ALA A 159 15.80 -26.67 1.50
CA ALA A 159 15.96 -26.70 0.05
C ALA A 159 16.20 -28.14 -0.45
N LYS A 160 15.44 -28.56 -1.47
CA LYS A 160 15.47 -29.95 -2.00
C LYS A 160 15.85 -30.01 -3.48
N ASN A 161 15.47 -29.01 -4.25
CA ASN A 161 15.65 -28.99 -5.71
C ASN A 161 16.77 -28.01 -6.10
N ALA A 162 17.35 -28.18 -7.29
CA ALA A 162 18.41 -27.29 -7.79
C ALA A 162 18.03 -25.80 -7.74
N ASN A 163 16.81 -25.44 -8.16
CA ASN A 163 16.30 -24.06 -8.13
C ASN A 163 16.12 -23.52 -6.70
N ASP A 164 15.91 -24.38 -5.71
CA ASP A 164 15.82 -23.97 -4.30
C ASP A 164 17.20 -23.78 -3.69
N ASN A 165 18.18 -24.64 -4.05
CA ASN A 165 19.58 -24.45 -3.67
C ASN A 165 20.16 -23.17 -4.30
N GLU A 166 19.86 -22.90 -5.57
CA GLU A 166 20.21 -21.64 -6.25
C GLU A 166 19.62 -20.44 -5.51
N PHE A 167 18.33 -20.49 -5.19
CA PHE A 167 17.65 -19.43 -4.46
C PHE A 167 18.20 -19.24 -3.03
N ALA A 168 18.55 -20.31 -2.33
CA ALA A 168 19.16 -20.25 -1.00
C ALA A 168 20.51 -19.50 -1.03
N MET A 169 21.34 -19.77 -2.04
CA MET A 169 22.60 -19.05 -2.25
C MET A 169 22.37 -17.56 -2.56
N ILE A 170 21.33 -17.22 -3.35
CA ILE A 170 20.93 -15.83 -3.60
C ILE A 170 20.50 -15.14 -2.30
N TYR A 171 19.70 -15.80 -1.47
CA TYR A 171 19.16 -15.24 -0.23
C TYR A 171 20.26 -15.04 0.83
N SER A 172 21.15 -16.01 1.03
CA SER A 172 22.34 -15.84 1.90
C SER A 172 23.20 -14.66 1.42
N SER A 173 23.59 -14.67 0.14
CA SER A 173 24.40 -13.60 -0.46
C SER A 173 23.75 -12.23 -0.28
N TYR A 174 22.43 -12.12 -0.41
CA TYR A 174 21.70 -10.87 -0.25
C TYR A 174 21.74 -10.35 1.20
N GLN A 175 21.48 -11.20 2.20
CA GLN A 175 21.59 -10.80 3.61
C GLN A 175 23.04 -10.45 3.98
N GLU A 176 24.04 -11.16 3.44
CA GLU A 176 25.46 -10.84 3.62
C GLU A 176 25.82 -9.45 3.06
N HIS A 177 25.32 -9.08 1.87
CA HIS A 177 25.57 -7.75 1.28
C HIS A 177 24.87 -6.62 2.04
N LEU A 178 23.66 -6.86 2.59
CA LEU A 178 22.98 -5.91 3.47
C LEU A 178 23.76 -5.70 4.77
N ALA A 179 24.14 -6.77 5.46
CA ALA A 179 24.90 -6.72 6.70
C ALA A 179 26.27 -6.04 6.50
N ALA A 180 27.01 -6.39 5.45
CA ALA A 180 28.30 -5.78 5.13
C ALA A 180 28.22 -4.29 4.76
N SER A 181 27.03 -3.80 4.37
CA SER A 181 26.77 -2.39 4.07
C SER A 181 26.17 -1.62 5.26
N ASN A 182 25.92 -2.29 6.40
CA ASN A 182 25.12 -1.80 7.52
C ASN A 182 23.72 -1.30 7.08
N LEU A 183 23.02 -2.13 6.31
CA LEU A 183 21.67 -1.88 5.82
C LEU A 183 20.69 -2.94 6.34
N LEU A 184 19.44 -2.53 6.56
CA LEU A 184 18.27 -3.39 6.72
C LEU A 184 17.30 -3.08 5.58
N ASP A 185 16.66 -4.08 4.96
CA ASP A 185 15.49 -3.80 4.12
C ASP A 185 14.20 -3.66 4.93
N TYR A 186 13.08 -3.33 4.26
CA TYR A 186 11.80 -3.10 4.93
C TYR A 186 11.33 -4.29 5.77
N ASP A 187 11.54 -5.51 5.29
CA ASP A 187 11.08 -6.71 5.98
C ASP A 187 12.03 -7.07 7.13
N ASP A 188 13.34 -6.79 6.99
CA ASP A 188 14.31 -6.90 8.09
C ASP A 188 13.95 -5.98 9.27
N LEU A 189 13.40 -4.78 9.04
CA LEU A 189 12.97 -3.89 10.15
C LEU A 189 12.00 -4.61 11.09
N LEU A 190 11.08 -5.40 10.55
CA LEU A 190 10.09 -6.13 11.33
C LEU A 190 10.70 -7.36 12.01
N ILE A 191 11.47 -8.17 11.26
CA ILE A 191 12.11 -9.38 11.79
C ILE A 191 13.10 -9.04 12.91
N ARG A 192 14.01 -8.08 12.68
CA ARG A 192 15.01 -7.72 13.68
C ARG A 192 14.36 -7.06 14.92
N CYS A 193 13.20 -6.40 14.78
CA CYS A 193 12.45 -5.93 15.94
C CYS A 193 11.81 -7.09 16.73
N VAL A 194 11.35 -8.15 16.05
CA VAL A 194 10.94 -9.40 16.70
C VAL A 194 12.12 -10.07 17.43
N ASP A 195 13.30 -10.15 16.82
CA ASP A 195 14.51 -10.68 17.49
C ASP A 195 14.85 -9.89 18.76
N LEU A 196 14.82 -8.56 18.67
CA LEU A 196 15.08 -7.64 19.78
C LEU A 196 14.12 -7.86 20.95
N LEU A 197 12.81 -7.97 20.68
CA LEU A 197 11.80 -8.12 21.73
C LEU A 197 11.70 -9.55 22.28
N LYS A 198 12.19 -10.55 21.54
CA LYS A 198 12.42 -11.92 22.04
C LYS A 198 13.65 -11.99 22.95
N LYS A 199 14.76 -11.35 22.57
CA LYS A 199 16.02 -11.38 23.33
C LYS A 199 15.97 -10.52 24.60
N SER A 200 15.43 -9.31 24.48
CA SER A 200 15.42 -8.30 25.55
C SER A 200 13.99 -7.77 25.81
N PRO A 201 13.09 -8.58 26.41
CA PRO A 201 11.71 -8.19 26.72
C PRO A 201 11.57 -6.89 27.53
N SER A 202 12.59 -6.53 28.31
CA SER A 202 12.62 -5.28 29.09
C SER A 202 12.43 -4.02 28.24
N CYS A 203 12.77 -4.05 26.95
CA CYS A 203 12.54 -2.95 26.00
C CYS A 203 11.07 -2.47 25.94
N VAL A 204 10.10 -3.36 26.23
CA VAL A 204 8.65 -3.07 26.26
C VAL A 204 8.05 -3.18 27.66
N SER A 205 8.89 -3.23 28.71
CA SER A 205 8.44 -3.36 30.11
C SER A 205 7.59 -2.19 30.63
N THR A 206 7.58 -1.08 29.91
CA THR A 206 6.78 0.13 30.19
C THR A 206 5.44 0.13 29.45
N ILE A 207 5.28 -0.67 28.40
CA ILE A 207 4.08 -0.66 27.55
C ILE A 207 2.88 -1.25 28.31
N GLN A 208 1.79 -0.50 28.32
CA GLN A 208 0.57 -0.81 29.05
C GLN A 208 -0.57 -1.25 28.12
N ALA A 209 -0.64 -0.74 26.89
CA ALA A 209 -1.65 -1.11 25.89
C ALA A 209 -1.10 -1.05 24.46
N VAL A 210 -1.52 -1.99 23.62
CA VAL A 210 -1.21 -2.05 22.18
C VAL A 210 -2.51 -2.04 21.38
N LEU A 211 -2.60 -1.17 20.37
CA LEU A 211 -3.78 -1.00 19.53
C LEU A 211 -3.39 -1.10 18.04
N ILE A 212 -4.08 -1.94 17.28
CA ILE A 212 -3.77 -2.23 15.87
C ILE A 212 -4.97 -1.89 14.99
N ASP A 213 -4.77 -1.07 13.96
CA ASP A 213 -5.74 -0.80 12.90
C ASP A 213 -5.43 -1.59 11.61
N GLU A 214 -6.46 -1.81 10.78
CA GLU A 214 -6.41 -2.64 9.57
C GLU A 214 -5.90 -4.06 9.81
N TYR A 215 -6.26 -4.65 10.97
CA TYR A 215 -5.68 -5.89 11.46
C TYR A 215 -5.76 -7.08 10.46
N GLN A 216 -6.78 -7.12 9.60
CA GLN A 216 -6.92 -8.16 8.57
C GLN A 216 -5.75 -8.20 7.56
N ASP A 217 -5.04 -7.08 7.35
CA ASP A 217 -3.95 -6.99 6.38
C ASP A 217 -2.56 -7.26 7.03
N THR A 218 -2.54 -7.86 8.22
CA THR A 218 -1.29 -8.20 8.92
C THR A 218 -0.66 -9.50 8.42
N ASN A 219 0.67 -9.53 8.35
CA ASN A 219 1.45 -10.75 8.10
C ASN A 219 1.87 -11.45 9.41
N ASN A 220 2.49 -12.63 9.31
CA ASN A 220 2.86 -13.45 10.49
C ASN A 220 3.85 -12.76 11.43
N ILE A 221 4.79 -11.97 10.89
CA ILE A 221 5.75 -11.20 11.70
C ILE A 221 5.08 -10.00 12.37
N GLN A 222 4.10 -9.36 11.74
CA GLN A 222 3.31 -8.28 12.35
C GLN A 222 2.41 -8.79 13.48
N TYR A 223 1.84 -9.99 13.32
CA TYR A 223 1.15 -10.71 14.40
C TYR A 223 2.08 -10.96 15.60
N GLU A 224 3.26 -11.53 15.34
CA GLU A 224 4.22 -11.84 16.39
C GLU A 224 4.75 -10.57 17.08
N LEU A 225 5.01 -9.52 16.30
CA LEU A 225 5.43 -8.21 16.81
C LEU A 225 4.34 -7.57 17.69
N MET A 226 3.06 -7.59 17.30
CA MET A 226 1.95 -7.15 18.17
C MET A 226 1.96 -7.90 19.51
N SER A 227 2.11 -9.23 19.46
CA SER A 227 2.09 -10.09 20.64
C SER A 227 3.28 -9.81 21.57
N LEU A 228 4.47 -9.56 21.00
CA LEU A 228 5.69 -9.20 21.74
C LEU A 228 5.64 -7.77 22.30
N LEU A 229 5.10 -6.79 21.57
CA LEU A 229 4.89 -5.43 22.08
C LEU A 229 3.94 -5.40 23.28
N ALA A 230 2.95 -6.31 23.32
CA ALA A 230 1.98 -6.43 24.40
C ALA A 230 2.40 -7.40 25.53
N GLN A 231 3.60 -8.01 25.46
CA GLN A 231 3.91 -9.23 26.24
C GLN A 231 3.80 -9.09 27.76
N LYS A 232 3.98 -7.89 28.33
CA LYS A 232 3.87 -7.65 29.77
C LYS A 232 2.43 -7.59 30.29
N THR A 233 1.49 -7.01 29.53
CA THR A 233 0.11 -6.78 30.01
C THR A 233 -0.95 -7.61 29.29
N ARG A 234 -0.62 -8.22 28.13
CA ARG A 234 -1.58 -8.84 27.19
C ARG A 234 -2.77 -7.93 26.83
N ARG A 235 -2.61 -6.59 26.98
CA ARG A 235 -3.69 -5.64 26.72
C ARG A 235 -3.64 -5.16 25.27
N ILE A 236 -4.46 -5.80 24.43
CA ILE A 236 -4.48 -5.66 22.98
C ILE A 236 -5.88 -5.21 22.52
N THR A 237 -5.95 -4.20 21.65
CA THR A 237 -7.16 -3.91 20.87
C THR A 237 -6.84 -4.07 19.39
N ILE A 238 -7.47 -5.03 18.72
CA ILE A 238 -7.42 -5.11 17.25
C ILE A 238 -8.70 -4.51 16.67
N VAL A 239 -8.57 -3.78 15.56
CA VAL A 239 -9.70 -3.32 14.76
C VAL A 239 -9.47 -3.68 13.30
N GLY A 240 -10.46 -4.29 12.66
CA GLY A 240 -10.33 -4.76 11.29
C GLY A 240 -11.58 -5.46 10.80
N ASP A 241 -11.50 -5.96 9.57
CA ASP A 241 -12.62 -6.57 8.86
C ASP A 241 -12.11 -7.52 7.75
N PRO A 242 -12.40 -8.84 7.80
CA PRO A 242 -11.94 -9.79 6.79
C PRO A 242 -12.41 -9.44 5.37
N ASP A 243 -13.61 -8.87 5.20
CA ASP A 243 -14.14 -8.44 3.88
C ASP A 243 -13.28 -7.36 3.21
N GLN A 244 -12.43 -6.66 3.97
CA GLN A 244 -11.55 -5.61 3.47
C GLN A 244 -10.08 -6.04 3.35
N SER A 245 -9.76 -7.33 3.54
CA SER A 245 -8.41 -7.87 3.35
C SER A 245 -8.08 -7.94 1.86
N ILE A 246 -7.12 -7.12 1.40
CA ILE A 246 -6.78 -6.95 -0.02
C ILE A 246 -5.27 -6.80 -0.29
N TYR A 247 -4.44 -7.32 0.61
CA TYR A 247 -2.98 -7.29 0.47
C TYR A 247 -2.33 -8.68 0.67
N SER A 248 -2.97 -9.77 0.25
CA SER A 248 -2.37 -11.13 0.28
C SER A 248 -1.10 -11.20 -0.58
N PHE A 249 -1.05 -10.42 -1.67
CA PHE A 249 0.15 -10.23 -2.50
C PHE A 249 1.31 -9.51 -1.77
N ARG A 250 1.07 -8.95 -0.58
CA ARG A 250 2.07 -8.44 0.38
C ARG A 250 2.26 -9.38 1.58
N SER A 251 1.83 -10.63 1.46
CA SER A 251 1.84 -11.67 2.49
C SER A 251 0.96 -11.38 3.72
N ALA A 252 -0.11 -10.59 3.57
CA ALA A 252 -1.17 -10.53 4.59
C ALA A 252 -1.85 -11.91 4.75
N GLU A 253 -2.17 -12.29 5.99
CA GLU A 253 -2.69 -13.62 6.32
C GLU A 253 -3.99 -13.50 7.12
N ILE A 254 -5.13 -13.69 6.46
CA ILE A 254 -6.48 -13.59 7.04
C ILE A 254 -6.64 -14.53 8.25
N LYS A 255 -5.92 -15.66 8.26
CA LYS A 255 -5.90 -16.61 9.38
C LYS A 255 -5.41 -15.96 10.69
N ASN A 256 -4.73 -14.81 10.67
CA ASN A 256 -4.39 -14.04 11.87
C ASN A 256 -5.62 -13.60 12.68
N LEU A 257 -6.79 -13.45 12.07
CA LEU A 257 -8.05 -13.16 12.77
C LEU A 257 -8.61 -14.41 13.48
N LEU A 258 -8.47 -15.59 12.87
CA LEU A 258 -8.81 -16.86 13.52
C LEU A 258 -7.82 -17.17 14.65
N ARG A 259 -6.52 -16.95 14.42
CA ARG A 259 -5.44 -17.12 15.39
C ARG A 259 -5.65 -16.27 16.65
N MET A 260 -6.17 -15.05 16.54
CA MET A 260 -6.53 -14.24 17.72
C MET A 260 -7.58 -14.91 18.62
N ARG A 261 -8.49 -15.72 18.08
CA ARG A 261 -9.47 -16.46 18.89
C ARG A 261 -8.86 -17.70 19.56
N THR A 262 -7.78 -18.24 19.00
CA THR A 262 -7.04 -19.40 19.54
C THR A 262 -6.00 -19.00 20.58
N ASP A 263 -5.16 -18.00 20.27
CA ASP A 263 -4.04 -17.56 21.10
C ASP A 263 -4.49 -16.60 22.23
N TYR A 264 -5.68 -15.99 22.08
CA TYR A 264 -6.35 -15.14 23.07
C TYR A 264 -7.84 -15.52 23.26
N PRO A 265 -8.17 -16.70 23.84
CA PRO A 265 -9.54 -17.12 24.08
C PRO A 265 -10.27 -16.23 25.11
N GLU A 266 -9.57 -15.38 25.86
CA GLU A 266 -10.14 -14.36 26.75
C GLU A 266 -10.71 -13.13 26.00
N SER A 267 -10.63 -13.11 24.66
CA SER A 267 -10.91 -11.91 23.88
C SER A 267 -12.40 -11.62 23.66
N VAL A 268 -12.80 -10.37 23.91
CA VAL A 268 -14.17 -9.90 23.71
C VAL A 268 -14.33 -9.39 22.28
N VAL A 269 -15.20 -10.02 21.50
CA VAL A 269 -15.53 -9.62 20.13
C VAL A 269 -16.71 -8.64 20.13
N ILE A 270 -16.58 -7.53 19.41
CA ILE A 270 -17.60 -6.47 19.32
C ILE A 270 -17.80 -6.10 17.85
N ASN A 271 -19.03 -6.24 17.34
CA ASN A 271 -19.40 -5.94 15.96
C ASN A 271 -19.88 -4.49 15.80
N LEU A 272 -19.41 -3.77 14.79
CA LEU A 272 -19.89 -2.42 14.45
C LEU A 272 -20.79 -2.45 13.21
N GLU A 273 -22.07 -2.79 13.39
CA GLU A 273 -22.98 -3.09 12.27
C GLU A 273 -23.52 -1.85 11.55
N ASN A 274 -23.52 -0.67 12.18
CA ASN A 274 -24.06 0.57 11.61
C ASN A 274 -23.04 1.28 10.70
N ASN A 275 -23.36 1.44 9.41
CA ASN A 275 -22.57 2.22 8.44
C ASN A 275 -23.05 3.68 8.36
N TYR A 276 -22.09 4.61 8.49
CA TYR A 276 -22.30 6.06 8.49
C TYR A 276 -21.82 6.77 7.21
N ARG A 277 -21.41 6.01 6.19
CA ARG A 277 -20.78 6.51 4.95
C ARG A 277 -21.74 6.46 3.76
N SER A 278 -22.31 5.29 3.50
CA SER A 278 -22.88 4.90 2.21
C SER A 278 -24.40 4.81 2.27
N SER A 279 -25.05 5.09 1.13
CA SER A 279 -26.50 4.90 0.96
C SER A 279 -26.92 3.42 1.04
N GLY A 280 -28.20 3.19 1.33
CA GLY A 280 -28.76 1.84 1.43
C GLY A 280 -28.57 0.98 0.17
N TYR A 281 -28.78 1.51 -1.03
CA TYR A 281 -28.58 0.72 -2.26
C TYR A 281 -27.11 0.45 -2.60
N ILE A 282 -26.20 1.37 -2.26
CA ILE A 282 -24.74 1.11 -2.37
C ILE A 282 -24.34 -0.04 -1.44
N LEU A 283 -24.85 -0.07 -0.22
CA LEU A 283 -24.55 -1.16 0.72
C LEU A 283 -25.20 -2.47 0.30
N ASN A 284 -26.46 -2.47 -0.11
CA ASN A 284 -27.15 -3.68 -0.56
C ASN A 284 -26.48 -4.30 -1.80
N SER A 285 -26.06 -3.49 -2.78
CA SER A 285 -25.34 -4.00 -3.95
C SER A 285 -23.96 -4.55 -3.59
N ALA A 286 -23.22 -3.89 -2.69
CA ALA A 286 -21.92 -4.37 -2.22
C ALA A 286 -22.04 -5.65 -1.38
N MET A 287 -23.06 -5.76 -0.51
CA MET A 287 -23.34 -6.98 0.25
C MET A 287 -23.66 -8.15 -0.68
N ALA A 288 -24.49 -7.95 -1.72
CA ALA A 288 -24.79 -8.97 -2.73
C ALA A 288 -23.56 -9.42 -3.57
N VAL A 289 -22.47 -8.65 -3.58
CA VAL A 289 -21.19 -9.05 -4.17
C VAL A 289 -20.32 -9.88 -3.20
N ILE A 290 -20.26 -9.50 -1.92
CA ILE A 290 -19.38 -10.16 -0.93
C ILE A 290 -20.03 -11.41 -0.28
N GLU A 291 -21.36 -11.47 -0.20
CA GLU A 291 -22.11 -12.64 0.33
C GLU A 291 -22.05 -13.89 -0.58
N GLN A 292 -21.41 -13.77 -1.75
CA GLN A 292 -21.04 -14.89 -2.61
C GLN A 292 -19.79 -15.65 -2.13
N ASP A 293 -19.05 -15.13 -1.14
CA ASP A 293 -17.98 -15.85 -0.45
C ASP A 293 -18.58 -16.71 0.68
N GLU A 294 -18.68 -18.02 0.45
CA GLU A 294 -19.23 -18.98 1.42
C GLU A 294 -18.31 -19.21 2.64
N SER A 295 -17.03 -18.80 2.57
CA SER A 295 -16.08 -18.91 3.70
C SER A 295 -16.18 -17.75 4.69
N ARG A 296 -16.91 -16.69 4.31
CA ARG A 296 -17.04 -15.42 5.03
C ARG A 296 -17.77 -15.59 6.39
N PRO A 297 -17.26 -14.97 7.47
CA PRO A 297 -18.02 -14.86 8.72
C PRO A 297 -19.33 -14.10 8.53
N GLN A 298 -20.45 -14.68 8.98
CA GLN A 298 -21.76 -14.02 8.97
C GLN A 298 -21.76 -12.78 9.86
N LYS A 299 -22.11 -11.62 9.28
CA LYS A 299 -22.21 -10.31 9.95
C LYS A 299 -23.17 -9.38 9.19
N SER A 300 -23.88 -8.52 9.93
CA SER A 300 -24.77 -7.51 9.37
C SER A 300 -24.03 -6.23 8.98
N LEU A 301 -24.59 -5.47 8.04
CA LEU A 301 -24.15 -4.11 7.70
C LEU A 301 -25.36 -3.23 7.36
N ILE A 302 -25.73 -2.35 8.29
CA ILE A 302 -26.97 -1.60 8.29
C ILE A 302 -26.68 -0.15 7.90
N ALA A 303 -27.40 0.38 6.90
CA ALA A 303 -27.31 1.78 6.53
C ALA A 303 -27.93 2.69 7.61
N THR A 304 -27.19 3.70 8.09
CA THR A 304 -27.82 4.79 8.88
C THR A 304 -28.31 5.95 8.03
N HIS A 305 -27.95 5.94 6.74
CA HIS A 305 -28.47 6.85 5.72
C HIS A 305 -29.76 6.32 5.10
N GLY A 306 -30.45 7.17 4.32
CA GLY A 306 -31.56 6.73 3.48
C GLY A 306 -31.12 5.75 2.37
N ALA A 307 -32.10 5.22 1.63
CA ALA A 307 -31.84 4.29 0.53
C ALA A 307 -30.90 4.89 -0.54
N GLY A 308 -31.04 6.19 -0.84
CA GLY A 308 -30.31 6.89 -1.90
C GLY A 308 -30.78 6.47 -3.29
N GLU A 309 -29.96 6.72 -4.31
CA GLU A 309 -30.18 6.18 -5.65
C GLU A 309 -29.57 4.78 -5.79
N GLN A 310 -30.17 3.96 -6.65
CA GLN A 310 -29.63 2.68 -7.11
C GLN A 310 -28.34 2.88 -7.93
N PRO A 311 -27.23 2.17 -7.63
CA PRO A 311 -25.99 2.23 -8.41
C PRO A 311 -26.19 1.95 -9.90
N THR A 312 -25.43 2.61 -10.77
CA THR A 312 -25.50 2.38 -12.22
C THR A 312 -24.52 1.29 -12.65
N LEU A 313 -24.94 0.39 -13.56
CA LEU A 313 -24.08 -0.53 -14.29
C LEU A 313 -24.26 -0.28 -15.79
N ARG A 314 -23.25 0.30 -16.45
CA ARG A 314 -23.35 0.71 -17.85
C ARG A 314 -22.52 -0.16 -18.80
N HIS A 315 -23.17 -0.71 -19.82
CA HIS A 315 -22.51 -1.34 -20.95
C HIS A 315 -22.17 -0.30 -22.03
N LEU A 316 -20.95 -0.35 -22.56
CA LEU A 316 -20.44 0.66 -23.51
C LEU A 316 -19.64 -0.01 -24.63
N VAL A 317 -19.59 0.59 -25.82
CA VAL A 317 -19.06 -0.09 -27.02
C VAL A 317 -17.56 -0.42 -26.93
N SER A 318 -16.76 0.46 -26.30
CA SER A 318 -15.32 0.26 -26.10
C SER A 318 -14.76 1.09 -24.94
N ALA A 319 -13.55 0.79 -24.48
CA ALA A 319 -12.88 1.54 -23.42
C ALA A 319 -12.69 3.05 -23.73
N ASN A 320 -12.53 3.42 -25.01
CA ASN A 320 -12.51 4.84 -25.42
C ASN A 320 -13.88 5.52 -25.30
N VAL A 321 -14.97 4.76 -25.43
CA VAL A 321 -16.35 5.25 -25.23
C VAL A 321 -16.68 5.32 -23.73
N GLU A 322 -16.18 4.38 -22.93
CA GLU A 322 -16.19 4.40 -21.47
C GLU A 322 -15.49 5.65 -20.90
N ALA A 323 -14.25 5.93 -21.33
CA ALA A 323 -13.52 7.13 -20.92
C ALA A 323 -14.29 8.43 -21.24
N LYS A 324 -14.96 8.52 -22.40
CA LYS A 324 -15.83 9.66 -22.74
C LYS A 324 -17.06 9.75 -21.84
N TRP A 325 -17.79 8.64 -21.67
CA TRP A 325 -19.02 8.60 -20.87
C TRP A 325 -18.78 9.02 -19.41
N ILE A 326 -17.68 8.58 -18.79
CA ILE A 326 -17.32 8.98 -17.41
C ILE A 326 -17.17 10.50 -17.31
N VAL A 327 -16.46 11.12 -18.25
CA VAL A 327 -16.26 12.58 -18.26
C VAL A 327 -17.56 13.34 -18.50
N GLU A 328 -18.41 12.84 -19.39
CA GLU A 328 -19.72 13.43 -19.66
C GLU A 328 -20.69 13.28 -18.47
N GLU A 329 -20.69 12.15 -17.77
CA GLU A 329 -21.54 11.92 -16.59
C GLU A 329 -21.04 12.71 -15.36
N ILE A 330 -19.73 12.90 -15.18
CA ILE A 330 -19.16 13.85 -14.21
C ILE A 330 -19.69 15.25 -14.49
N CYS A 331 -19.60 15.72 -15.74
CA CYS A 331 -20.09 17.05 -16.11
C CYS A 331 -21.63 17.17 -15.98
N ARG A 332 -22.40 16.16 -16.38
CA ARG A 332 -23.87 16.13 -16.28
C ARG A 332 -24.32 16.18 -14.82
N THR A 333 -23.78 15.32 -13.97
CA THR A 333 -24.14 15.26 -12.55
C THR A 333 -23.71 16.51 -11.80
N ARG A 334 -22.49 17.00 -12.03
CA ARG A 334 -22.00 18.25 -11.40
C ARG A 334 -22.92 19.42 -11.74
N THR A 335 -23.31 19.53 -13.01
CA THR A 335 -24.22 20.59 -13.47
C THR A 335 -25.61 20.45 -12.84
N LEU A 336 -26.28 19.30 -12.97
CA LEU A 336 -27.63 19.08 -12.40
C LEU A 336 -27.68 19.15 -10.87
N SER A 337 -26.54 18.93 -10.20
CA SER A 337 -26.43 19.13 -8.75
C SER A 337 -26.51 20.60 -8.31
N ALA A 338 -26.46 21.55 -9.26
CA ALA A 338 -26.51 22.99 -9.00
C ALA A 338 -25.52 23.49 -7.92
N GLY A 339 -24.32 22.90 -7.88
CA GLY A 339 -23.26 23.23 -6.91
C GLY A 339 -23.26 22.38 -5.63
N LEU A 340 -24.17 21.41 -5.49
CA LEU A 340 -24.13 20.41 -4.41
C LEU A 340 -22.95 19.43 -4.55
N LEU A 341 -22.50 19.17 -5.79
CA LEU A 341 -21.32 18.38 -6.13
C LEU A 341 -20.32 19.25 -6.90
N ASP A 342 -19.04 19.01 -6.67
CA ASP A 342 -17.92 19.68 -7.33
C ASP A 342 -16.82 18.67 -7.73
N PHE A 343 -15.85 19.04 -8.58
CA PHE A 343 -14.87 18.07 -9.12
C PHE A 343 -14.10 17.27 -8.05
N GLY A 344 -13.83 17.87 -6.88
CA GLY A 344 -13.21 17.20 -5.73
C GLY A 344 -14.00 16.01 -5.16
N ASP A 345 -15.31 15.96 -5.42
CA ASP A 345 -16.23 14.92 -4.92
C ASP A 345 -16.22 13.63 -5.73
N TYR A 346 -15.51 13.62 -6.86
CA TYR A 346 -15.49 12.52 -7.82
C TYR A 346 -14.20 11.71 -7.71
N ALA A 347 -14.35 10.39 -7.61
CA ALA A 347 -13.25 9.45 -7.76
C ALA A 347 -13.46 8.45 -8.90
N ILE A 348 -12.35 8.08 -9.55
CA ILE A 348 -12.32 7.04 -10.58
C ILE A 348 -11.35 5.95 -10.12
N LEU A 349 -11.88 4.76 -9.81
CA LEU A 349 -11.17 3.68 -9.14
C LEU A 349 -10.92 2.50 -10.10
N VAL A 350 -9.69 2.37 -10.58
CA VAL A 350 -9.29 1.32 -11.53
C VAL A 350 -8.66 0.11 -10.82
N ARG A 351 -8.69 -1.07 -11.48
CA ARG A 351 -7.94 -2.25 -11.00
C ARG A 351 -6.42 -2.06 -11.10
N SER A 352 -5.95 -1.42 -12.17
CA SER A 352 -4.54 -1.34 -12.54
C SER A 352 -4.24 -0.03 -13.28
N SER A 353 -3.05 0.54 -13.07
CA SER A 353 -2.67 1.85 -13.62
C SER A 353 -2.74 1.98 -15.16
N PRO A 354 -2.46 0.95 -15.99
CA PRO A 354 -2.58 1.08 -17.45
C PRO A 354 -3.98 1.49 -17.95
N LEU A 355 -5.03 1.26 -17.15
CA LEU A 355 -6.40 1.66 -17.49
C LEU A 355 -6.63 3.17 -17.40
N THR A 356 -5.82 3.93 -16.64
CA THR A 356 -6.05 5.38 -16.45
C THR A 356 -5.74 6.18 -17.70
N LEU A 357 -4.82 5.72 -18.56
CA LEU A 357 -4.32 6.48 -19.71
C LEU A 357 -5.41 6.96 -20.69
N GLN A 358 -6.49 6.20 -20.88
CA GLN A 358 -7.61 6.63 -21.75
C GLN A 358 -8.50 7.66 -21.05
N ILE A 359 -8.66 7.54 -19.74
CA ILE A 359 -9.48 8.39 -18.87
C ILE A 359 -8.79 9.75 -18.65
N GLU A 360 -7.50 9.75 -18.35
CA GLU A 360 -6.63 10.94 -18.25
C GLU A 360 -6.66 11.77 -19.54
N ARG A 361 -6.64 11.10 -20.70
CA ARG A 361 -6.78 11.74 -22.01
C ARG A 361 -8.16 12.35 -22.22
N ALA A 362 -9.24 11.67 -21.83
CA ALA A 362 -10.60 12.18 -21.97
C ALA A 362 -10.84 13.40 -21.05
N LEU A 363 -10.41 13.33 -19.80
CA LEU A 363 -10.47 14.44 -18.84
C LEU A 363 -9.68 15.66 -19.36
N GLY A 364 -8.43 15.45 -19.81
CA GLY A 364 -7.60 16.50 -20.39
C GLY A 364 -8.18 17.11 -21.66
N GLN A 365 -8.82 16.32 -22.54
CA GLN A 365 -9.51 16.82 -23.73
C GLN A 365 -10.75 17.66 -23.41
N ALA A 366 -11.45 17.35 -22.31
CA ALA A 366 -12.60 18.12 -21.83
C ALA A 366 -12.21 19.32 -20.94
N GLY A 367 -10.91 19.50 -20.62
CA GLY A 367 -10.46 20.53 -19.70
C GLY A 367 -10.84 20.28 -18.23
N VAL A 368 -11.25 19.06 -17.88
CA VAL A 368 -11.60 18.68 -16.50
C VAL A 368 -10.31 18.45 -15.70
N PRO A 369 -10.07 19.17 -14.60
CA PRO A 369 -8.84 19.03 -13.84
C PRO A 369 -8.89 17.77 -12.97
N TYR A 370 -7.78 17.02 -12.94
CA TYR A 370 -7.68 15.74 -12.24
C TYR A 370 -6.32 15.56 -11.55
N ARG A 371 -6.30 14.69 -10.54
CA ARG A 371 -5.11 14.28 -9.80
C ARG A 371 -4.98 12.76 -9.72
N MET A 372 -3.74 12.27 -9.72
CA MET A 372 -3.41 10.85 -9.64
C MET A 372 -2.95 10.46 -8.23
N VAL A 373 -3.76 9.70 -7.50
CA VAL A 373 -3.32 9.05 -6.25
C VAL A 373 -2.29 7.98 -6.60
N ALA A 374 -1.09 8.10 -6.03
CA ALA A 374 0.08 7.30 -6.38
C ALA A 374 0.54 7.42 -7.85
N GLY A 375 0.62 8.65 -8.36
CA GLY A 375 1.54 8.98 -9.48
C GLY A 375 3.02 8.78 -9.09
N THR A 376 3.97 9.27 -9.91
CA THR A 376 5.40 9.22 -9.56
C THR A 376 5.65 9.98 -8.25
N LYS A 377 6.00 9.25 -7.18
CA LYS A 377 6.15 9.82 -5.83
C LYS A 377 7.16 10.97 -5.86
N PHE A 378 6.95 11.99 -5.04
CA PHE A 378 7.86 13.14 -4.95
C PHE A 378 9.33 12.73 -4.75
N PHE A 379 9.60 11.82 -3.81
CA PHE A 379 10.95 11.28 -3.54
C PHE A 379 11.47 10.27 -4.58
N ASP A 380 10.61 9.71 -5.45
CA ASP A 380 11.04 8.85 -6.57
C ASP A 380 11.46 9.68 -7.81
N ARG A 381 11.20 11.00 -7.83
CA ARG A 381 11.58 11.88 -8.95
C ARG A 381 13.10 11.93 -9.09
N ALA A 382 13.59 11.86 -10.33
CA ALA A 382 15.02 11.68 -10.61
C ALA A 382 15.91 12.76 -9.98
N GLU A 383 15.52 14.03 -10.08
CA GLU A 383 16.25 15.15 -9.47
C GLU A 383 16.27 15.10 -7.94
N ILE A 384 15.18 14.65 -7.31
CA ILE A 384 15.06 14.50 -5.86
C ILE A 384 15.89 13.31 -5.39
N LYS A 385 15.81 12.17 -6.09
CA LYS A 385 16.57 10.97 -5.77
C LYS A 385 18.08 11.19 -5.83
N ILE A 386 18.58 12.00 -6.77
CA ILE A 386 20.01 12.38 -6.80
C ILE A 386 20.42 13.07 -5.49
N LEU A 387 19.66 14.07 -5.03
CA LEU A 387 19.96 14.78 -3.78
C LEU A 387 19.81 13.87 -2.55
N LEU A 388 18.80 13.01 -2.52
CA LEU A 388 18.62 12.01 -1.46
C LEU A 388 19.77 11.00 -1.41
N ASP A 389 20.30 10.54 -2.54
CA ASP A 389 21.46 9.65 -2.57
C ASP A 389 22.75 10.38 -2.15
N TYR A 390 22.91 11.68 -2.44
CA TYR A 390 23.99 12.49 -1.84
C TYR A 390 23.86 12.56 -0.32
N LEU A 391 22.67 12.84 0.20
CA LEU A 391 22.39 12.89 1.63
C LEU A 391 22.63 11.52 2.30
N ARG A 392 22.25 10.42 1.65
CA ARG A 392 22.54 9.04 2.10
C ARG A 392 24.05 8.79 2.21
N VAL A 393 24.84 9.14 1.19
CA VAL A 393 26.31 9.02 1.23
C VAL A 393 26.94 9.96 2.27
N VAL A 394 26.40 11.16 2.46
CA VAL A 394 26.88 12.10 3.48
C VAL A 394 26.59 11.59 4.89
N SER A 395 25.44 10.96 5.15
CA SER A 395 25.17 10.32 6.44
C SER A 395 26.00 9.04 6.63
N GLN A 396 25.89 8.11 5.68
CA GLN A 396 26.43 6.76 5.71
C GLN A 396 27.26 6.46 4.44
N PRO A 397 28.55 6.85 4.40
CA PRO A 397 29.40 6.68 3.21
C PRO A 397 29.59 5.23 2.78
N GLU A 398 29.49 4.31 3.75
CA GLU A 398 29.65 2.86 3.56
C GLU A 398 28.56 2.22 2.68
N HIS A 399 27.48 2.97 2.36
CA HIS A 399 26.40 2.53 1.47
C HIS A 399 26.84 2.51 -0.01
N ASN A 400 27.47 1.39 -0.41
CA ASN A 400 28.03 1.14 -1.74
C ASN A 400 27.13 1.56 -2.91
N ASP A 401 25.86 1.14 -2.90
CA ASP A 401 24.90 1.45 -3.98
C ASP A 401 24.56 2.94 -4.11
N ALA A 402 24.44 3.69 -2.99
CA ALA A 402 24.24 5.12 -3.04
C ALA A 402 25.47 5.84 -3.63
N VAL A 403 26.69 5.46 -3.18
CA VAL A 403 27.96 5.97 -3.74
C VAL A 403 28.05 5.73 -5.24
N ALA A 404 27.71 4.52 -5.70
CA ALA A 404 27.75 4.14 -7.11
C ALA A 404 26.77 4.96 -7.98
N ARG A 405 25.64 5.44 -7.42
CA ARG A 405 24.68 6.30 -8.13
C ARG A 405 25.17 7.75 -8.26
N VAL A 406 25.78 8.34 -7.22
CA VAL A 406 26.15 9.77 -7.24
C VAL A 406 27.57 10.09 -7.72
N ILE A 407 28.50 9.12 -7.75
CA ILE A 407 29.90 9.35 -8.12
C ILE A 407 30.09 10.04 -9.49
N ASN A 408 29.24 9.73 -10.47
CA ASN A 408 29.25 10.31 -11.82
C ASN A 408 27.98 11.14 -12.14
N VAL A 409 27.21 11.58 -11.14
CA VAL A 409 26.02 12.43 -11.33
C VAL A 409 26.09 13.66 -10.42
N PRO A 410 26.27 14.89 -10.95
CA PRO A 410 26.54 15.25 -12.35
C PRO A 410 27.85 14.66 -12.90
N SER A 411 28.02 14.65 -14.22
CA SER A 411 29.10 13.89 -14.88
C SER A 411 30.51 14.37 -14.51
N ARG A 412 31.28 13.46 -13.90
CA ARG A 412 32.70 13.66 -13.52
C ARG A 412 33.67 12.89 -14.43
N LYS A 413 33.18 12.43 -15.58
CA LYS A 413 33.90 11.58 -16.56
C LYS A 413 34.35 10.22 -15.97
N VAL A 414 33.74 9.77 -14.88
CA VAL A 414 33.91 8.43 -14.31
C VAL A 414 32.90 7.49 -14.97
N GLY A 415 33.25 6.92 -16.13
CA GLY A 415 32.30 6.13 -16.94
C GLY A 415 31.77 4.89 -16.22
N ASP A 416 30.55 4.46 -16.58
CA ASP A 416 29.80 3.41 -15.88
C ASP A 416 30.55 2.07 -15.76
N VAL A 417 31.39 1.74 -16.76
CA VAL A 417 32.29 0.57 -16.73
C VAL A 417 33.32 0.69 -15.60
N THR A 418 33.88 1.89 -15.38
CA THR A 418 34.78 2.18 -14.26
C THR A 418 34.04 2.13 -12.93
N VAL A 419 32.81 2.64 -12.84
CA VAL A 419 32.00 2.58 -11.60
C VAL A 419 31.70 1.14 -11.22
N LYS A 420 31.25 0.31 -12.17
CA LYS A 420 31.00 -1.13 -11.94
C LYS A 420 32.26 -1.86 -11.50
N ALA A 421 33.38 -1.66 -12.20
CA ALA A 421 34.61 -2.37 -11.88
C ALA A 421 35.25 -1.91 -10.55
N LEU A 422 35.04 -0.67 -10.12
CA LEU A 422 35.41 -0.21 -8.76
C LEU A 422 34.52 -0.85 -7.69
N LEU A 423 33.21 -0.96 -7.94
CA LEU A 423 32.28 -1.65 -7.02
C LEU A 423 32.61 -3.15 -6.91
N GLU A 424 32.94 -3.80 -8.02
CA GLU A 424 33.43 -5.18 -8.06
C GLU A 424 34.78 -5.33 -7.34
N GLU A 425 35.74 -4.40 -7.52
CA GLU A 425 36.99 -4.42 -6.77
C GLU A 425 36.76 -4.27 -5.24
N ALA A 426 35.84 -3.40 -4.83
CA ALA A 426 35.48 -3.18 -3.43
C ALA A 426 34.88 -4.44 -2.80
N GLU A 427 33.82 -4.99 -3.42
CA GLU A 427 33.14 -6.22 -2.99
C GLU A 427 34.12 -7.41 -2.93
N MET A 428 34.95 -7.63 -3.96
CA MET A 428 36.00 -8.67 -3.95
C MET A 428 37.07 -8.45 -2.88
N SER A 429 37.34 -7.20 -2.49
CA SER A 429 38.33 -6.86 -1.47
C SER A 429 37.76 -6.84 -0.05
N LYS A 430 36.46 -7.13 0.12
CA LYS A 430 35.71 -6.99 1.40
C LYS A 430 35.90 -5.61 2.06
N ILE A 431 35.92 -4.54 1.25
CA ILE A 431 35.86 -3.15 1.71
C ILE A 431 34.72 -2.42 1.00
N THR A 432 34.31 -1.27 1.52
CA THR A 432 33.29 -0.45 0.86
C THR A 432 33.85 0.32 -0.33
N LEU A 433 32.97 0.65 -1.27
CA LEU A 433 33.26 1.49 -2.43
C LEU A 433 33.74 2.87 -1.98
N TRP A 434 33.16 3.44 -0.92
CA TRP A 434 33.66 4.69 -0.34
C TRP A 434 35.09 4.56 0.15
N LYS A 435 35.41 3.52 0.93
CA LYS A 435 36.78 3.30 1.41
C LYS A 435 37.78 3.14 0.26
N LEU A 436 37.42 2.38 -0.79
CA LEU A 436 38.23 2.24 -2.00
C LEU A 436 38.44 3.59 -2.72
N VAL A 437 37.36 4.33 -2.96
CA VAL A 437 37.38 5.63 -3.67
C VAL A 437 38.16 6.70 -2.88
N LEU A 438 38.04 6.69 -1.55
CA LEU A 438 38.79 7.56 -0.64
C LEU A 438 40.29 7.24 -0.66
N ASP A 439 40.68 5.97 -0.59
CA ASP A 439 42.10 5.57 -0.64
C ASP A 439 42.73 5.82 -2.03
N ILE A 440 41.93 5.78 -3.10
CA ILE A 440 42.36 6.20 -4.46
C ILE A 440 42.57 7.72 -4.50
N ALA A 441 41.62 8.52 -4.03
CA ALA A 441 41.72 9.98 -4.01
C ALA A 441 42.87 10.49 -3.11
N GLN A 442 43.18 9.76 -2.03
CA GLN A 442 44.32 10.04 -1.15
C GLN A 442 45.65 9.44 -1.63
N GLY A 443 45.68 8.80 -2.81
CA GLY A 443 46.89 8.18 -3.37
C GLY A 443 47.42 6.95 -2.61
N LYS A 444 46.70 6.48 -1.58
CA LYS A 444 47.07 5.35 -0.71
C LYS A 444 46.93 4.00 -1.42
N ARG A 445 45.99 3.89 -2.37
CA ARG A 445 45.73 2.67 -3.15
C ARG A 445 45.66 3.01 -4.63
N ARG A 446 46.30 2.19 -5.47
CA ARG A 446 46.08 2.21 -6.92
C ARG A 446 44.92 1.28 -7.27
N PRO A 447 43.95 1.69 -8.10
CA PRO A 447 42.90 0.79 -8.58
C PRO A 447 43.50 -0.31 -9.48
N LYS A 448 42.90 -1.50 -9.50
CA LYS A 448 43.29 -2.59 -10.41
C LYS A 448 42.97 -2.24 -11.88
N ILE A 449 41.93 -1.43 -12.09
CA ILE A 449 41.50 -0.96 -13.40
C ILE A 449 42.26 0.33 -13.76
N LYS A 450 42.64 0.48 -15.04
CA LYS A 450 43.25 1.70 -15.59
C LYS A 450 42.25 2.86 -15.63
N VAL A 451 42.10 3.55 -14.50
CA VAL A 451 41.35 4.82 -14.40
C VAL A 451 42.08 5.91 -15.21
N SER A 452 41.34 6.74 -15.95
CA SER A 452 41.92 7.86 -16.72
C SER A 452 42.24 9.04 -15.79
N THR A 453 43.22 9.87 -16.16
CA THR A 453 43.58 11.07 -15.37
C THR A 453 42.40 12.03 -15.15
N GLN A 454 41.45 12.06 -16.08
CA GLN A 454 40.24 12.87 -15.95
C GLN A 454 39.22 12.23 -15.00
N ALA A 455 39.03 10.91 -15.03
CA ALA A 455 38.20 10.19 -14.08
C ALA A 455 38.79 10.20 -12.66
N GLN A 456 40.13 10.17 -12.51
CA GLN A 456 40.81 10.32 -11.22
C GLN A 456 40.53 11.69 -10.60
N LYS A 457 40.67 12.79 -11.38
CA LYS A 457 40.26 14.13 -10.94
C LYS A 457 38.77 14.22 -10.61
N GLY A 458 37.92 13.46 -11.33
CA GLY A 458 36.50 13.32 -11.01
C GLY A 458 36.23 12.63 -9.67
N ILE A 459 37.01 11.60 -9.33
CA ILE A 459 37.00 10.91 -8.03
C ILE A 459 37.46 11.86 -6.91
N GLU A 460 38.56 12.57 -7.10
CA GLU A 460 39.07 13.58 -6.16
C GLU A 460 38.03 14.67 -5.89
N GLN A 461 37.37 15.19 -6.93
CA GLN A 461 36.27 16.14 -6.81
C GLN A 461 35.07 15.56 -6.04
N PHE A 462 34.67 14.31 -6.31
CA PHE A 462 33.57 13.67 -5.60
C PHE A 462 33.87 13.51 -4.10
N VAL A 463 35.06 13.01 -3.75
CA VAL A 463 35.50 12.85 -2.35
C VAL A 463 35.49 14.19 -1.61
N ASN A 464 35.98 15.26 -2.25
CA ASN A 464 35.96 16.61 -1.66
C ASN A 464 34.54 17.17 -1.42
N VAL A 465 33.55 16.83 -2.26
CA VAL A 465 32.14 17.19 -2.03
C VAL A 465 31.60 16.46 -0.80
N ILE A 466 31.83 15.15 -0.68
CA ILE A 466 31.32 14.36 0.46
C ILE A 466 31.99 14.77 1.78
N LEU A 467 33.32 14.95 1.80
CA LEU A 467 34.05 15.38 3.00
C LEU A 467 33.59 16.76 3.49
N SER A 468 33.56 17.78 2.61
CA SER A 468 33.11 19.13 2.99
C SER A 468 31.61 19.23 3.31
N SER A 469 30.81 18.23 2.94
CA SER A 469 29.42 18.10 3.38
C SER A 469 29.30 17.40 4.75
N ARG A 470 30.17 16.43 5.06
CA ARG A 470 30.24 15.78 6.38
C ARG A 470 30.78 16.71 7.47
N GLU A 471 31.73 17.59 7.13
CA GLU A 471 32.19 18.69 8.00
C GLU A 471 31.04 19.64 8.41
N LYS A 472 30.01 19.79 7.58
CA LYS A 472 28.79 20.55 7.91
C LYS A 472 27.75 19.77 8.69
N LEU A 473 27.70 18.45 8.55
CA LEU A 473 26.80 17.58 9.32
C LEU A 473 27.24 17.43 10.78
N ILE A 474 28.55 17.55 11.03
CA ILE A 474 29.16 17.41 12.36
C ILE A 474 30.00 18.68 12.65
N PRO A 475 29.36 19.81 13.00
CA PRO A 475 30.08 21.02 13.40
C PRO A 475 30.93 20.74 14.66
N ALA A 476 32.10 21.39 14.75
CA ALA A 476 33.05 21.21 15.86
C ALA A 476 32.67 22.00 17.15
N LYS A 477 31.40 22.38 17.27
CA LYS A 477 30.73 23.08 18.36
C LYS A 477 29.28 22.58 18.40
N ASP A 478 28.58 22.76 19.52
CA ASP A 478 27.22 22.26 19.74
C ASP A 478 26.11 23.02 18.97
N ASP A 479 26.43 23.53 17.78
CA ASP A 479 25.49 24.14 16.83
C ASP A 479 24.56 23.06 16.23
N VAL A 480 23.27 23.38 16.11
CA VAL A 480 22.26 22.47 15.55
C VAL A 480 22.52 22.24 14.04
N CYS A 481 22.36 20.99 13.58
CA CYS A 481 22.52 20.65 12.16
C CYS A 481 21.48 21.37 11.27
N ASP A 482 21.93 22.39 10.56
CA ASP A 482 21.17 23.04 9.50
C ASP A 482 21.06 22.13 8.25
N LEU A 483 19.97 21.35 8.19
CA LEU A 483 19.64 20.49 7.06
C LEU A 483 19.38 21.29 5.76
N PHE A 484 18.81 22.49 5.87
CA PHE A 484 18.64 23.41 4.75
C PHE A 484 20.01 23.81 4.18
N GLY A 485 20.91 24.29 5.03
CA GLY A 485 22.27 24.68 4.67
C GLY A 485 23.14 23.52 4.18
N LEU A 486 22.85 22.28 4.58
CA LEU A 486 23.46 21.07 4.03
C LEU A 486 22.98 20.79 2.60
N ILE A 487 21.66 20.77 2.36
CA ILE A 487 21.10 20.55 1.01
C ILE A 487 21.53 21.67 0.05
N THR A 488 21.48 22.93 0.49
CA THR A 488 21.96 24.09 -0.28
C THR A 488 23.46 23.99 -0.56
N HIS A 489 24.27 23.55 0.41
CA HIS A 489 25.71 23.33 0.20
C HIS A 489 25.98 22.25 -0.85
N ILE A 490 25.32 21.09 -0.76
CA ILE A 490 25.44 19.99 -1.73
C ILE A 490 25.05 20.48 -3.13
N SER A 491 23.85 21.08 -3.27
CA SER A 491 23.33 21.60 -4.53
C SER A 491 24.28 22.62 -5.20
N ASN A 492 24.88 23.51 -4.41
CA ASN A 492 25.87 24.48 -4.89
C ASN A 492 27.20 23.80 -5.25
N LYS A 493 27.72 22.91 -4.41
CA LYS A 493 28.99 22.18 -4.63
C LYS A 493 28.96 21.29 -5.88
N ILE A 494 27.80 20.75 -6.26
CA ILE A 494 27.61 19.96 -7.48
C ILE A 494 27.11 20.78 -8.68
N SER A 495 26.90 22.10 -8.53
CA SER A 495 26.31 22.98 -9.56
C SER A 495 24.96 22.48 -10.09
N PHE A 496 24.06 22.02 -9.20
CA PHE A 496 22.89 21.21 -9.59
C PHE A 496 21.92 21.92 -10.54
N LEU A 497 21.65 23.21 -10.32
CA LEU A 497 20.82 24.03 -11.22
C LEU A 497 21.40 24.09 -12.65
N SER A 498 22.73 24.18 -12.79
CA SER A 498 23.40 24.20 -14.10
C SER A 498 23.34 22.83 -14.78
N TYR A 499 23.44 21.74 -14.01
CA TYR A 499 23.23 20.37 -14.50
C TYR A 499 21.80 20.18 -15.02
N LEU A 500 20.77 20.56 -14.24
CA LEU A 500 19.37 20.46 -14.67
C LEU A 500 19.10 21.30 -15.94
N LYS A 501 19.61 22.54 -16.02
CA LYS A 501 19.52 23.38 -17.22
C LYS A 501 20.19 22.75 -18.46
N GLN A 502 21.27 22.00 -18.28
CA GLN A 502 21.98 21.35 -19.39
C GLN A 502 21.29 20.05 -19.85
N THR A 503 20.83 19.22 -18.91
CA THR A 503 20.26 17.89 -19.17
C THR A 503 18.76 17.91 -19.47
N HIS A 504 18.01 18.87 -18.91
CA HIS A 504 16.54 18.92 -18.96
C HIS A 504 16.02 20.28 -19.48
N LYS A 505 16.54 20.71 -20.64
CA LYS A 505 16.30 22.05 -21.23
C LYS A 505 14.83 22.50 -21.29
N GLU A 506 13.90 21.55 -21.46
CA GLU A 506 12.47 21.81 -21.66
C GLU A 506 11.66 21.91 -20.35
N ASN A 507 12.16 21.34 -19.25
CA ASN A 507 11.46 21.25 -17.96
C ASN A 507 12.38 21.41 -16.73
N TRP A 508 13.47 22.16 -16.86
CA TRP A 508 14.40 22.40 -15.74
C TRP A 508 13.78 23.29 -14.66
N GLN A 509 12.82 24.16 -15.01
CA GLN A 509 12.07 25.00 -14.06
C GLN A 509 11.25 24.12 -13.11
N ASP A 510 10.43 23.22 -13.64
CA ASP A 510 9.58 22.32 -12.83
C ASP A 510 10.42 21.41 -11.93
N ARG A 511 11.54 20.90 -12.47
CA ARG A 511 12.51 20.09 -11.69
C ARG A 511 13.21 20.92 -10.62
N TRP A 512 13.48 22.20 -10.85
CA TRP A 512 14.07 23.08 -9.83
C TRP A 512 13.06 23.46 -8.75
N ALA A 513 11.80 23.73 -9.10
CA ALA A 513 10.72 23.93 -8.13
C ALA A 513 10.53 22.70 -7.22
N ASN A 514 10.72 21.48 -7.74
CA ASN A 514 10.75 20.27 -6.92
C ASN A 514 11.92 20.25 -5.91
N VAL A 515 13.09 20.79 -6.29
CA VAL A 515 14.26 20.90 -5.39
C VAL A 515 14.03 21.96 -4.32
N GLU A 516 13.44 23.10 -4.68
CA GLU A 516 13.03 24.15 -3.73
C GLU A 516 11.99 23.60 -2.75
N GLU A 517 11.06 22.76 -3.20
CA GLU A 517 10.09 22.10 -2.32
C GLU A 517 10.72 21.04 -1.40
N LEU A 518 11.74 20.29 -1.84
CA LEU A 518 12.51 19.41 -0.97
C LEU A 518 13.23 20.20 0.14
N VAL A 519 13.75 21.39 -0.22
CA VAL A 519 14.39 22.32 0.71
C VAL A 519 13.36 22.91 1.69
N ASN A 520 12.15 23.24 1.24
CA ASN A 520 11.04 23.68 2.11
C ASN A 520 10.68 22.60 3.14
N GLN A 521 10.46 21.35 2.71
CA GLN A 521 10.11 20.23 3.59
C GLN A 521 11.22 19.93 4.61
N ALA A 522 12.47 19.97 4.18
CA ALA A 522 13.63 19.84 5.07
C ALA A 522 13.71 20.99 6.09
N THR A 523 13.36 22.21 5.68
CA THR A 523 13.30 23.39 6.56
C THR A 523 12.18 23.27 7.58
N GLN A 524 10.97 22.89 7.17
CA GLN A 524 9.84 22.66 8.09
C GLN A 524 10.19 21.61 9.15
N MET A 525 10.83 20.51 8.74
CA MET A 525 11.30 19.48 9.68
C MET A 525 12.36 20.02 10.65
N ALA A 526 13.33 20.80 10.17
CA ALA A 526 14.37 21.39 11.02
C ALA A 526 13.80 22.43 12.01
N THR A 527 12.85 23.26 11.57
CA THR A 527 12.20 24.29 12.39
C THR A 527 11.36 23.68 13.51
N ALA A 528 10.61 22.61 13.25
CA ALA A 528 9.87 21.91 14.32
C ALA A 528 10.82 21.37 15.41
N VAL A 529 11.91 20.69 15.02
CA VAL A 529 12.96 20.24 15.96
C VAL A 529 13.53 21.40 16.78
N ALA A 530 13.85 22.53 16.13
CA ALA A 530 14.45 23.69 16.78
C ALA A 530 13.50 24.41 17.76
N ASN A 531 12.21 24.45 17.46
CA ASN A 531 11.19 25.09 18.30
C ASN A 531 10.80 24.28 19.55
N GLY A 532 11.32 23.05 19.70
CA GLY A 532 10.82 22.11 20.71
C GLY A 532 9.44 21.52 20.38
N GLU A 533 8.96 21.71 19.15
CA GLU A 533 7.83 20.95 18.61
C GLU A 533 8.33 19.53 18.31
N GLU A 534 8.16 18.67 19.31
CA GLU A 534 8.67 17.32 19.38
C GLU A 534 8.46 16.52 18.07
N ILE A 535 9.51 16.42 17.24
CA ILE A 535 9.73 15.25 16.36
C ILE A 535 10.26 14.09 17.24
N SER A 536 9.58 13.88 18.37
CA SER A 536 9.78 12.78 19.32
C SER A 536 8.99 11.55 18.89
N ASP A 537 8.71 11.41 17.59
CA ASP A 537 8.15 10.19 17.02
C ASP A 537 9.00 8.97 17.46
N ASP A 538 10.33 9.14 17.52
CA ASP A 538 11.30 8.14 18.03
C ASP A 538 11.42 8.03 19.57
N ALA A 539 10.70 8.82 20.36
CA ALA A 539 10.80 8.75 21.82
C ALA A 539 10.10 7.52 22.37
N LEU A 540 10.89 6.61 22.94
CA LEU A 540 10.43 5.48 23.74
C LEU A 540 10.73 5.76 25.22
N PRO A 541 9.84 5.40 26.15
CA PRO A 541 10.10 5.53 27.58
C PRO A 541 11.33 4.71 28.00
N VAL A 542 12.07 5.22 28.98
CA VAL A 542 13.27 4.56 29.52
C VAL A 542 12.88 3.22 30.14
N ALA A 543 13.43 2.14 29.58
CA ALA A 543 13.31 0.80 30.15
C ALA A 543 14.29 0.63 31.32
N GLU A 544 13.84 0.03 32.41
CA GLU A 544 14.70 -0.25 33.57
C GLU A 544 15.84 -1.19 33.16
N GLY A 545 17.08 -0.78 33.41
CA GLY A 545 18.29 -1.57 33.15
C GLY A 545 18.81 -1.56 31.71
N ILE A 546 18.25 -0.76 30.79
CA ILE A 546 18.77 -0.61 29.41
C ILE A 546 19.18 0.85 29.16
N GLU A 547 20.44 1.08 28.79
CA GLU A 547 20.92 2.42 28.43
C GLU A 547 20.26 2.91 27.13
N GLN A 548 19.56 4.04 27.21
CA GLN A 548 19.08 4.73 26.03
C GLN A 548 20.13 5.69 25.46
N ARG A 549 20.29 5.64 24.13
CA ARG A 549 21.17 6.54 23.38
C ARG A 549 20.68 8.01 23.44
N PRO A 550 21.56 9.00 23.68
CA PRO A 550 21.24 10.41 23.43
C PRO A 550 21.29 10.73 21.92
N ASP A 551 20.38 11.58 21.46
CA ASP A 551 20.31 11.99 20.06
C ASP A 551 21.45 12.96 19.69
N SER A 552 22.02 12.81 18.49
CA SER A 552 23.09 13.66 17.95
C SER A 552 22.69 14.36 16.65
N ALA A 553 23.47 15.37 16.23
CA ALA A 553 23.26 16.09 14.98
C ALA A 553 23.12 15.19 13.73
N ALA A 554 23.93 14.12 13.65
CA ALA A 554 23.88 13.15 12.55
C ALA A 554 22.60 12.27 12.56
N ASP A 555 21.92 12.16 13.70
CA ASP A 555 20.67 11.42 13.81
C ASP A 555 19.50 12.20 13.19
N ILE A 556 19.55 13.52 13.14
CA ILE A 556 18.53 14.35 12.48
C ILE A 556 18.46 14.02 10.98
N LEU A 557 19.62 13.97 10.31
CA LEU A 557 19.70 13.56 8.90
C LEU A 557 19.24 12.11 8.70
N SER A 558 19.63 11.21 9.61
CA SER A 558 19.25 9.80 9.55
C SER A 558 17.74 9.59 9.78
N LYS A 559 17.10 10.41 10.62
CA LYS A 559 15.64 10.48 10.79
C LYS A 559 14.94 11.02 9.54
N PHE A 560 15.44 12.11 8.94
CA PHE A 560 14.89 12.64 7.68
C PHE A 560 14.93 11.58 6.57
N LEU A 561 16.08 10.93 6.36
CA LEU A 561 16.24 9.89 5.33
C LEU A 561 15.38 8.65 5.59
N ALA A 562 15.20 8.25 6.86
CA ALA A 562 14.29 7.17 7.23
C ALA A 562 12.83 7.54 6.95
N ASN A 563 12.40 8.75 7.34
CA ASN A 563 11.03 9.25 7.10
C ASN A 563 10.73 9.34 5.60
N VAL A 564 11.63 9.95 4.81
CA VAL A 564 11.55 10.02 3.35
C VAL A 564 11.44 8.63 2.71
N THR A 565 12.20 7.66 3.21
CA THR A 565 12.16 6.28 2.70
C THR A 565 10.84 5.59 3.06
N LEU A 566 10.34 5.76 4.29
CA LEU A 566 9.06 5.19 4.75
C LEU A 566 7.82 5.86 4.12
N SER A 567 7.91 7.13 3.69
CA SER A 567 6.82 7.94 3.09
C SER A 567 6.30 7.38 1.75
N SER A 568 5.33 6.46 1.83
CA SER A 568 4.76 5.77 0.68
C SER A 568 3.57 6.50 0.05
N ALA A 569 3.81 7.17 -1.09
CA ALA A 569 2.90 7.40 -2.22
C ALA A 569 1.57 8.17 -2.04
N ALA A 570 1.14 8.46 -0.80
CA ALA A 570 -0.06 9.25 -0.49
C ALA A 570 0.26 10.68 0.01
N ASP A 571 1.55 11.00 0.19
CA ASP A 571 2.03 12.29 0.67
C ASP A 571 2.01 13.34 -0.46
N GLN A 572 0.80 13.83 -0.77
CA GLN A 572 0.58 15.08 -1.50
C GLN A 572 -0.56 15.86 -0.82
N GLU A 573 -0.23 16.51 0.30
CA GLU A 573 -1.00 17.64 0.84
C GLU A 573 -0.68 18.91 0.04
N GLY A 574 -0.93 18.84 -1.28
CA GLY A 574 -1.16 20.05 -2.06
C GLY A 574 -2.47 20.68 -1.58
N THR A 575 -2.53 22.02 -1.58
CA THR A 575 -3.75 22.81 -1.34
C THR A 575 -4.98 22.17 -1.98
N GLU A 576 -6.14 22.18 -1.31
CA GLU A 576 -7.38 21.54 -1.80
C GLU A 576 -7.87 22.14 -3.13
N GLN A 577 -7.29 21.67 -4.23
CA GLN A 577 -7.72 22.01 -5.58
C GLN A 577 -8.90 21.12 -5.94
N ASN A 578 -9.97 21.75 -6.38
CA ASN A 578 -11.22 21.15 -6.80
C ASN A 578 -11.01 20.30 -8.09
N GLN A 579 -10.69 19.01 -7.93
CA GLN A 579 -10.18 18.14 -8.98
C GLN A 579 -10.63 16.68 -8.85
N VAL A 580 -10.94 16.04 -9.97
CA VAL A 580 -11.33 14.62 -10.04
C VAL A 580 -10.16 13.73 -9.59
N THR A 581 -10.44 12.78 -8.70
CA THR A 581 -9.40 11.94 -8.08
C THR A 581 -9.32 10.57 -8.74
N ILE A 582 -8.27 10.31 -9.53
CA ILE A 582 -8.02 8.99 -10.13
C ILE A 582 -7.14 8.16 -9.18
N SER A 583 -7.51 6.90 -8.93
CA SER A 583 -6.77 6.00 -8.03
C SER A 583 -6.88 4.55 -8.49
N THR A 584 -5.95 3.70 -8.05
CA THR A 584 -6.24 2.26 -7.99
C THR A 584 -7.15 1.96 -6.80
N ILE A 585 -7.96 0.89 -6.86
CA ILE A 585 -8.80 0.47 -5.72
C ILE A 585 -7.94 0.19 -4.47
N HIS A 586 -6.77 -0.43 -4.65
CA HIS A 586 -5.80 -0.70 -3.57
C HIS A 586 -5.29 0.58 -2.87
N ALA A 587 -5.09 1.67 -3.61
CA ALA A 587 -4.66 2.95 -3.05
C ALA A 587 -5.84 3.79 -2.50
N ALA A 588 -7.08 3.43 -2.85
CA ALA A 588 -8.30 4.04 -2.34
C ALA A 588 -8.79 3.43 -1.01
N LYS A 589 -8.15 2.36 -0.50
CA LYS A 589 -8.46 1.80 0.82
C LYS A 589 -8.31 2.89 1.91
N GLY A 590 -9.25 2.90 2.86
CA GLY A 590 -9.35 3.93 3.90
C GLY A 590 -10.08 5.20 3.47
N LEU A 591 -9.95 5.62 2.21
CA LEU A 591 -10.60 6.82 1.66
C LEU A 591 -12.11 6.60 1.40
N GLU A 592 -12.79 7.68 1.00
CA GLU A 592 -14.22 7.74 0.62
C GLU A 592 -14.52 9.02 -0.18
N TRP A 593 -15.56 8.99 -1.03
CA TRP A 593 -16.00 10.12 -1.86
C TRP A 593 -17.53 10.12 -2.06
N PRO A 594 -18.17 11.29 -2.29
CA PRO A 594 -19.58 11.39 -2.69
C PRO A 594 -19.94 10.55 -3.92
N VAL A 595 -19.12 10.63 -4.98
CA VAL A 595 -19.34 9.93 -6.25
C VAL A 595 -18.15 9.08 -6.64
N VAL A 596 -18.38 7.82 -6.98
CA VAL A 596 -17.33 6.87 -7.41
C VAL A 596 -17.69 6.24 -8.75
N PHE A 597 -16.74 6.28 -9.69
CA PHE A 597 -16.74 5.50 -10.93
C PHE A 597 -15.77 4.32 -10.82
N MET A 598 -16.21 3.14 -11.25
CA MET A 598 -15.43 1.92 -11.32
C MET A 598 -15.50 1.35 -12.76
N PRO A 599 -14.57 1.73 -13.64
CA PRO A 599 -14.54 1.26 -15.02
C PRO A 599 -13.94 -0.14 -15.15
N ALA A 600 -14.06 -0.71 -16.35
CA ALA A 600 -13.45 -1.99 -16.74
C ALA A 600 -13.88 -3.19 -15.86
N ILE A 601 -15.18 -3.29 -15.55
CA ILE A 601 -15.77 -4.38 -14.74
C ILE A 601 -16.07 -5.62 -15.60
N TYR A 602 -14.99 -6.24 -16.08
CA TYR A 602 -15.03 -7.47 -16.87
C TYR A 602 -14.03 -8.52 -16.36
N ASP A 603 -14.33 -9.80 -16.62
CA ASP A 603 -13.43 -10.91 -16.32
C ASP A 603 -12.08 -10.73 -17.02
N GLY A 604 -10.99 -10.82 -16.27
CA GLY A 604 -9.63 -10.50 -16.71
C GLY A 604 -9.14 -9.14 -16.23
N SER A 605 -10.06 -8.20 -15.93
CA SER A 605 -9.81 -6.96 -15.20
C SER A 605 -10.23 -7.11 -13.74
N ILE A 606 -11.51 -7.34 -13.45
CA ILE A 606 -12.01 -7.68 -12.11
C ILE A 606 -12.97 -8.87 -12.25
N PRO A 607 -12.59 -10.10 -11.85
CA PRO A 607 -11.28 -10.47 -11.30
C PRO A 607 -10.15 -10.34 -12.32
N HIS A 608 -8.98 -9.96 -11.84
CA HIS A 608 -7.78 -9.84 -12.66
C HIS A 608 -7.30 -11.21 -13.17
N SER A 609 -6.89 -11.27 -14.44
CA SER A 609 -6.46 -12.50 -15.15
C SER A 609 -5.29 -13.27 -14.52
N ARG A 610 -4.58 -12.67 -13.56
CA ARG A 610 -3.45 -13.26 -12.82
C ARG A 610 -3.71 -13.33 -11.29
N ALA A 611 -4.96 -13.36 -10.86
CA ALA A 611 -5.32 -13.47 -9.45
C ALA A 611 -5.53 -14.95 -9.06
N ASP A 612 -4.61 -15.48 -8.25
CA ASP A 612 -4.71 -16.84 -7.70
C ASP A 612 -5.88 -16.97 -6.71
N ASP A 613 -6.10 -15.94 -5.88
CA ASP A 613 -7.25 -15.80 -4.98
C ASP A 613 -8.36 -14.99 -5.67
N GLN A 614 -9.46 -15.65 -6.02
CA GLN A 614 -10.62 -15.02 -6.66
C GLN A 614 -11.48 -14.25 -5.64
N ASP A 615 -11.50 -14.65 -4.38
CA ASP A 615 -12.26 -13.98 -3.34
C ASP A 615 -11.51 -12.76 -2.79
N GLU A 616 -10.20 -12.64 -3.01
CA GLU A 616 -9.47 -11.36 -2.86
C GLU A 616 -9.89 -10.33 -3.91
N GLU A 617 -10.10 -10.74 -5.17
CA GLU A 617 -10.64 -9.83 -6.19
C GLU A 617 -12.11 -9.45 -5.90
N ARG A 618 -12.90 -10.34 -5.26
CA ARG A 618 -14.24 -10.04 -4.75
C ARG A 618 -14.20 -9.03 -3.60
N ARG A 619 -13.32 -9.25 -2.61
CA ARG A 619 -13.03 -8.31 -1.51
C ARG A 619 -12.55 -6.95 -2.06
N LEU A 620 -11.76 -6.95 -3.14
CA LEU A 620 -11.32 -5.73 -3.81
C LEU A 620 -12.48 -4.97 -4.47
N LEU A 621 -13.38 -5.65 -5.19
CA LEU A 621 -14.60 -5.04 -5.74
C LEU A 621 -15.48 -4.46 -4.62
N TYR A 622 -15.72 -5.21 -3.55
CA TYR A 622 -16.45 -4.77 -2.35
C TYR A 622 -15.81 -3.53 -1.70
N VAL A 623 -14.48 -3.51 -1.54
CA VAL A 623 -13.75 -2.33 -1.05
C VAL A 623 -13.99 -1.14 -1.97
N GLY A 624 -13.90 -1.31 -3.29
CA GLY A 624 -14.15 -0.25 -4.28
C GLY A 624 -15.57 0.34 -4.19
N MET A 625 -16.60 -0.51 -4.21
CA MET A 625 -18.00 -0.09 -4.11
C MET A 625 -18.26 0.68 -2.80
N THR A 626 -17.71 0.20 -1.69
CA THR A 626 -17.86 0.83 -0.36
C THR A 626 -16.98 2.06 -0.14
N ARG A 627 -16.32 2.60 -1.18
CA ARG A 627 -15.74 3.95 -1.16
C ARG A 627 -16.79 5.03 -1.44
N ALA A 628 -17.89 4.69 -2.11
CA ALA A 628 -18.95 5.63 -2.45
C ALA A 628 -19.82 5.97 -1.22
N GLN A 629 -20.12 7.26 -1.06
CA GLN A 629 -21.11 7.73 -0.07
C GLN A 629 -22.52 7.77 -0.67
N ALA A 630 -22.68 8.40 -1.85
CA ALA A 630 -24.00 8.80 -2.33
C ALA A 630 -24.34 8.28 -3.75
N LEU A 631 -23.39 8.30 -4.69
CA LEU A 631 -23.55 7.75 -6.05
C LEU A 631 -22.41 6.78 -6.41
N LEU A 632 -22.75 5.68 -7.06
CA LEU A 632 -21.82 4.64 -7.50
C LEU A 632 -22.12 4.22 -8.94
N TYR A 633 -21.09 4.25 -9.78
CA TYR A 633 -21.15 3.91 -11.19
C TYR A 633 -20.14 2.80 -11.51
N LEU A 634 -20.61 1.71 -12.11
CA LEU A 634 -19.79 0.65 -12.67
C LEU A 634 -19.95 0.63 -14.20
N SER A 635 -18.89 0.32 -14.94
CA SER A 635 -18.99 0.20 -16.40
C SER A 635 -18.20 -0.96 -16.99
N CYS A 636 -18.71 -1.50 -18.10
CA CYS A 636 -18.17 -2.67 -18.79
C CYS A 636 -18.11 -2.40 -20.31
N PRO A 637 -16.91 -2.09 -20.85
CA PRO A 637 -16.73 -1.89 -22.30
C PRO A 637 -16.75 -3.23 -23.04
N VAL A 638 -17.66 -3.41 -24.01
CA VAL A 638 -17.85 -4.66 -24.78
C VAL A 638 -16.61 -5.08 -25.56
N LYS A 639 -15.76 -4.12 -25.96
CA LYS A 639 -14.46 -4.37 -26.61
C LYS A 639 -13.33 -3.65 -25.88
N GLN A 640 -12.25 -4.37 -25.60
CA GLN A 640 -11.00 -3.78 -25.08
C GLN A 640 -10.25 -2.97 -26.15
N SER A 641 -9.18 -2.27 -25.75
CA SER A 641 -8.32 -1.52 -26.66
C SER A 641 -7.62 -2.37 -27.74
N GLY A 642 -7.62 -3.70 -27.61
CA GLY A 642 -7.15 -4.67 -28.60
C GLY A 642 -8.26 -5.33 -29.44
N GLN A 643 -9.49 -4.82 -29.39
CA GLN A 643 -10.71 -5.36 -30.03
C GLN A 643 -11.23 -6.72 -29.52
N GLU A 644 -10.52 -7.40 -28.61
CA GLU A 644 -11.04 -8.56 -27.88
C GLU A 644 -12.38 -8.24 -27.19
N GLN A 645 -13.34 -9.17 -27.31
CA GLN A 645 -14.64 -9.07 -26.62
C GLN A 645 -14.48 -9.28 -25.11
N THR A 646 -15.25 -8.55 -24.32
CA THR A 646 -15.32 -8.73 -22.87
C THR A 646 -16.56 -9.50 -22.43
N THR A 647 -16.42 -10.20 -21.31
CA THR A 647 -17.51 -10.77 -20.51
C THR A 647 -17.65 -9.97 -19.21
N LEU A 648 -18.88 -9.58 -18.85
CA LEU A 648 -19.17 -8.89 -17.59
C LEU A 648 -18.60 -9.69 -16.41
N SER A 649 -18.02 -8.99 -15.43
CA SER A 649 -17.42 -9.60 -14.23
C SER A 649 -18.32 -10.69 -13.62
N ARG A 650 -17.75 -11.86 -13.36
CA ARG A 650 -18.43 -13.00 -12.72
C ARG A 650 -19.07 -12.66 -11.37
N PHE A 651 -18.58 -11.63 -10.68
CA PHE A 651 -19.14 -11.16 -9.41
C PHE A 651 -20.48 -10.42 -9.57
N ILE A 652 -20.83 -10.00 -10.80
CA ILE A 652 -22.02 -9.22 -11.15
C ILE A 652 -22.84 -9.92 -12.27
N SER A 653 -22.39 -11.06 -12.80
CA SER A 653 -23.09 -11.75 -13.89
C SER A 653 -24.36 -12.51 -13.45
N ASP A 654 -24.54 -12.80 -12.15
CA ASP A 654 -25.81 -13.34 -11.63
C ASP A 654 -26.91 -12.27 -11.66
N ARG A 655 -28.07 -12.61 -12.25
CA ARG A 655 -29.28 -11.79 -12.25
C ARG A 655 -29.74 -11.39 -10.85
N LYS A 656 -29.46 -12.21 -9.81
CA LYS A 656 -29.72 -11.85 -8.40
C LYS A 656 -28.90 -10.64 -7.92
N VAL A 657 -27.76 -10.37 -8.55
CA VAL A 657 -26.87 -9.24 -8.28
C VAL A 657 -27.21 -8.06 -9.20
N GLN A 658 -27.43 -8.32 -10.49
CA GLN A 658 -27.78 -7.29 -11.49
C GLN A 658 -29.03 -6.48 -11.10
N LYS A 659 -30.02 -7.10 -10.44
CA LYS A 659 -31.23 -6.41 -9.95
C LYS A 659 -30.96 -5.22 -9.01
N PHE A 660 -29.75 -5.14 -8.42
CA PHE A 660 -29.34 -4.03 -7.55
C PHE A 660 -28.72 -2.86 -8.32
N PHE A 661 -28.64 -2.93 -9.66
CA PHE A 661 -28.08 -1.89 -10.52
C PHE A 661 -29.10 -1.35 -11.53
N SER A 662 -28.97 -0.06 -11.85
CA SER A 662 -29.70 0.62 -12.92
C SER A 662 -28.85 0.63 -14.21
N GLU A 663 -29.47 0.44 -15.37
CA GLU A 663 -28.81 0.57 -16.68
C GLU A 663 -28.45 2.05 -17.01
N ARG A 664 -29.08 3.01 -16.31
CA ARG A 664 -28.91 4.45 -16.53
C ARG A 664 -28.47 5.19 -15.27
N GLY A 665 -27.84 6.34 -15.47
CA GLY A 665 -27.50 7.29 -14.42
C GLY A 665 -28.74 7.92 -13.75
N PRO A 666 -28.57 8.56 -12.58
CA PRO A 666 -29.64 9.21 -11.85
C PRO A 666 -30.35 10.28 -12.67
N ASP A 667 -31.67 10.32 -12.52
CA ASP A 667 -32.55 11.38 -13.02
C ASP A 667 -32.54 12.59 -12.07
N LEU A 668 -31.39 13.25 -11.99
CA LEU A 668 -31.21 14.49 -11.23
C LEU A 668 -32.00 15.67 -11.83
N ALA A 669 -32.49 15.53 -13.07
CA ALA A 669 -33.14 16.59 -13.84
C ALA A 669 -34.60 16.79 -13.47
N PHE A 670 -35.33 15.68 -13.22
CA PHE A 670 -36.76 15.71 -12.93
C PHE A 670 -37.09 15.19 -11.52
N LYS A 671 -36.33 14.25 -10.96
CA LYS A 671 -36.55 13.74 -9.59
C LYS A 671 -35.80 14.57 -8.54
N ARG A 672 -36.37 15.73 -8.19
CA ARG A 672 -35.87 16.63 -7.10
C ARG A 672 -35.66 15.93 -5.74
N SER A 673 -36.33 14.80 -5.49
CA SER A 673 -36.10 13.97 -4.30
C SER A 673 -34.66 13.43 -4.23
N ILE A 674 -34.03 13.07 -5.36
CA ILE A 674 -32.66 12.55 -5.37
C ILE A 674 -31.71 13.64 -4.87
N ILE A 675 -31.83 14.88 -5.35
CA ILE A 675 -31.01 16.01 -4.87
C ILE A 675 -31.17 16.22 -3.36
N THR A 676 -32.41 16.19 -2.86
CA THR A 676 -32.70 16.31 -1.42
C THR A 676 -32.06 15.17 -0.60
N ASP A 677 -32.05 13.95 -1.13
CA ASP A 677 -31.45 12.78 -0.48
C ASP A 677 -29.91 12.81 -0.55
N LEU A 678 -29.31 13.22 -1.68
CA LEU A 678 -27.88 13.48 -1.81
C LEU A 678 -27.42 14.53 -0.80
N ALA A 679 -28.12 15.67 -0.69
CA ALA A 679 -27.82 16.72 0.28
C ALA A 679 -27.86 16.19 1.72
N ARG A 680 -28.85 15.34 2.05
CA ARG A 680 -28.97 14.71 3.37
C ARG A 680 -27.85 13.71 3.67
N ILE A 681 -27.47 12.87 2.71
CA ILE A 681 -26.38 11.89 2.84
C ILE A 681 -25.04 12.60 3.05
N LEU A 682 -24.76 13.61 2.22
CA LEU A 682 -23.52 14.39 2.24
C LEU A 682 -23.47 15.46 3.34
N ARG A 683 -24.61 15.71 4.02
CA ARG A 683 -24.79 16.74 5.06
C ARG A 683 -24.42 18.15 4.57
N ARG A 684 -24.87 18.47 3.35
CA ARG A 684 -24.72 19.77 2.69
C ARG A 684 -26.08 20.45 2.56
N ASP A 685 -26.08 21.76 2.39
CA ASP A 685 -27.31 22.50 2.09
C ASP A 685 -27.89 22.06 0.74
N CYS A 686 -29.23 21.95 0.66
CA CYS A 686 -29.91 21.60 -0.57
C CYS A 686 -30.03 22.85 -1.48
N PRO A 687 -29.62 22.80 -2.76
CA PRO A 687 -29.80 23.90 -3.70
C PRO A 687 -31.27 24.33 -3.82
N SER A 688 -31.53 25.61 -4.11
CA SER A 688 -32.92 26.06 -4.29
C SER A 688 -33.52 25.50 -5.58
N THR A 689 -34.84 25.46 -5.65
CA THR A 689 -35.54 25.02 -6.88
C THR A 689 -35.17 25.88 -8.09
N ALA A 690 -34.90 27.17 -7.89
CA ALA A 690 -34.47 28.08 -8.95
C ALA A 690 -33.02 27.82 -9.41
N ASP A 691 -32.18 27.22 -8.58
CA ASP A 691 -30.82 26.79 -8.97
C ASP A 691 -30.89 25.50 -9.79
N LEU A 692 -31.72 24.55 -9.36
CA LEU A 692 -31.95 23.28 -10.06
C LEU A 692 -32.64 23.47 -11.42
N ASP A 693 -33.64 24.36 -11.51
CA ASP A 693 -34.29 24.68 -12.78
C ASP A 693 -33.30 25.36 -13.75
N ARG A 694 -32.51 26.34 -13.28
CA ARG A 694 -31.44 26.95 -14.09
C ARG A 694 -30.37 25.94 -14.52
N ALA A 695 -30.00 25.02 -13.64
CA ALA A 695 -29.02 23.96 -13.94
C ALA A 695 -29.53 23.01 -15.03
N ARG A 696 -30.77 22.52 -14.92
CA ARG A 696 -31.42 21.72 -15.97
C ARG A 696 -31.46 22.48 -17.29
N ASP A 697 -31.97 23.70 -17.28
CA ASP A 697 -32.21 24.49 -18.50
C ASP A 697 -30.90 24.97 -19.16
N SER A 698 -29.76 24.87 -18.47
CA SER A 698 -28.43 25.11 -19.03
C SER A 698 -27.88 23.97 -19.90
N MET A 699 -28.49 22.78 -19.88
CA MET A 699 -28.04 21.61 -20.66
C MET A 699 -29.04 21.18 -21.73
N GLU A 700 -28.53 21.02 -22.97
CA GLU A 700 -29.31 20.50 -24.10
C GLU A 700 -29.86 19.07 -23.86
N ARG A 701 -29.13 18.27 -23.08
CA ARG A 701 -29.47 16.88 -22.74
C ARG A 701 -29.26 16.64 -21.24
N PRO A 702 -30.32 16.81 -20.42
CA PRO A 702 -30.25 16.54 -18.99
C PRO A 702 -30.45 15.04 -18.66
N GLU A 703 -31.10 14.28 -19.56
CA GLU A 703 -31.26 12.83 -19.46
C GLU A 703 -30.00 12.07 -19.92
N ASP A 704 -29.78 10.90 -19.33
CA ASP A 704 -28.81 9.91 -19.80
C ASP A 704 -29.42 9.06 -20.94
N ASP A 705 -29.58 9.69 -22.11
CA ASP A 705 -30.16 9.10 -23.33
C ASP A 705 -29.11 8.80 -24.43
N LYS A 706 -27.86 9.25 -24.24
CA LYS A 706 -26.86 9.37 -25.31
C LYS A 706 -26.13 8.07 -25.67
N TYR A 707 -26.14 7.08 -24.77
CA TYR A 707 -25.46 5.79 -24.93
C TYR A 707 -26.43 4.64 -24.65
N PRO A 708 -26.24 3.45 -25.25
CA PRO A 708 -27.08 2.27 -25.04
C PRO A 708 -27.28 1.96 -23.55
N ALA A 709 -28.49 1.58 -23.15
CA ALA A 709 -28.78 1.12 -21.80
C ALA A 709 -28.27 -0.31 -21.57
N THR A 710 -28.49 -1.19 -22.55
CA THR A 710 -28.19 -2.62 -22.46
C THR A 710 -27.01 -3.03 -23.37
N ARG A 711 -26.49 -4.24 -23.15
CA ARG A 711 -25.57 -4.89 -24.11
C ARG A 711 -26.28 -5.24 -25.43
N ASP A 712 -27.54 -5.65 -25.35
CA ASP A 712 -28.33 -6.07 -26.51
C ASP A 712 -28.57 -4.90 -27.50
N GLU A 713 -28.66 -3.67 -27.00
CA GLU A 713 -28.67 -2.44 -27.81
C GLU A 713 -27.32 -2.12 -28.49
N ILE A 714 -26.19 -2.66 -28.00
CA ILE A 714 -24.84 -2.45 -28.58
C ILE A 714 -24.57 -3.40 -29.75
N ASP A 715 -25.13 -4.62 -29.70
CA ASP A 715 -24.98 -5.60 -30.79
C ASP A 715 -25.90 -5.29 -32.00
N GLY A 716 -26.72 -4.23 -31.90
CA GLY A 716 -27.37 -3.57 -33.04
C GLY A 716 -26.43 -2.66 -33.82
N ASN A 717 -26.47 -2.71 -35.16
CA ASN A 717 -25.58 -1.98 -36.08
C ASN A 717 -25.85 -0.45 -36.17
N ASP A 718 -25.80 0.29 -35.06
CA ASP A 718 -25.70 1.77 -35.08
C ASP A 718 -24.23 2.21 -34.89
N PRO A 719 -23.56 2.72 -35.95
CA PRO A 719 -22.17 3.16 -35.86
C PRO A 719 -21.98 4.54 -35.19
N THR A 720 -23.04 5.21 -34.74
CA THR A 720 -22.98 6.60 -34.23
C THR A 720 -22.67 6.72 -32.72
N TRP A 721 -22.57 5.60 -31.99
CA TRP A 721 -22.29 5.57 -30.55
C TRP A 721 -20.88 6.09 -30.22
N GLY A 722 -20.80 7.38 -29.88
CA GLY A 722 -19.56 8.06 -29.48
C GLY A 722 -18.98 9.05 -30.50
N ALA A 723 -19.69 9.32 -31.60
CA ALA A 723 -19.33 10.31 -32.61
C ALA A 723 -19.54 11.77 -32.12
N PRO A 724 -18.76 12.76 -32.60
CA PRO A 724 -18.96 14.17 -32.27
C PRO A 724 -20.29 14.74 -32.80
N TRP A 725 -20.85 15.73 -32.09
CA TRP A 725 -22.19 16.29 -32.35
C TRP A 725 -22.36 16.85 -33.78
N ASN A 726 -21.31 17.43 -34.37
CA ASN A 726 -21.35 18.00 -35.72
C ASN A 726 -21.72 17.00 -36.84
N GLU A 727 -21.45 15.71 -36.69
CA GLU A 727 -21.74 14.71 -37.73
C GLU A 727 -23.20 14.25 -37.72
N LYS A 728 -23.94 14.46 -36.61
CA LYS A 728 -25.36 14.06 -36.52
C LYS A 728 -26.31 14.94 -37.35
N ARG A 729 -25.81 16.00 -38.01
CA ARG A 729 -26.60 16.86 -38.92
C ARG A 729 -26.36 16.63 -40.42
N THR A 730 -25.32 15.90 -40.82
CA THR A 730 -24.96 15.76 -42.25
C THR A 730 -25.55 14.50 -42.92
N ASN A 731 -25.76 13.42 -42.17
CA ASN A 731 -26.10 12.11 -42.75
C ASN A 731 -27.61 11.82 -42.95
N SER A 732 -28.51 12.78 -42.71
CA SER A 732 -29.97 12.57 -42.88
C SER A 732 -30.48 12.90 -44.30
N LYS A 733 -29.63 12.83 -45.33
CA LYS A 733 -29.97 13.15 -46.74
C LYS A 733 -29.23 12.29 -47.78
N LEU A 734 -29.25 10.97 -47.64
CA LEU A 734 -29.14 10.06 -48.79
C LEU A 734 -29.75 8.69 -48.46
N GLY A 735 -30.43 8.07 -49.44
CA GLY A 735 -31.11 6.77 -49.26
C GLY A 735 -32.62 6.86 -49.47
N SER A 736 -33.05 6.75 -50.73
CA SER A 736 -34.46 6.62 -51.10
C SER A 736 -34.71 5.23 -51.67
N ASP A 737 -35.10 4.26 -50.82
CA ASP A 737 -36.04 3.21 -51.20
C ASP A 737 -36.53 2.38 -50.00
N GLY A 738 -37.68 1.71 -50.16
CA GLY A 738 -37.99 0.46 -49.43
C GLY A 738 -38.70 0.51 -48.06
N SER A 739 -40.04 0.40 -48.10
CA SER A 739 -40.95 -0.17 -47.07
C SER A 739 -41.20 0.55 -45.73
N ASP A 740 -42.48 0.60 -45.34
CA ASP A 740 -42.99 1.17 -44.09
C ASP A 740 -42.76 0.28 -42.86
N GLN A 741 -42.45 0.92 -41.72
CA GLN A 741 -43.21 0.68 -40.48
C GLN A 741 -43.12 1.85 -39.49
N ALA A 742 -44.23 2.58 -39.32
CA ALA A 742 -44.29 3.78 -38.49
C ALA A 742 -44.74 3.51 -37.05
N LEU A 743 -43.86 3.76 -36.08
CA LEU A 743 -44.24 3.86 -34.65
C LEU A 743 -44.56 5.31 -34.29
N LYS A 744 -45.77 5.53 -33.76
CA LYS A 744 -46.40 6.85 -33.64
C LYS A 744 -45.94 7.59 -32.38
N ARG A 745 -45.31 8.77 -32.55
CA ARG A 745 -45.34 9.83 -31.52
C ARG A 745 -46.46 10.83 -31.84
N ARG A 746 -47.29 11.18 -30.84
CA ARG A 746 -48.23 12.29 -30.96
C ARG A 746 -47.46 13.61 -30.98
N ARG A 747 -47.81 14.52 -31.89
CA ARG A 747 -47.52 15.95 -31.75
C ARG A 747 -48.66 16.64 -31.02
N ILE A 748 -48.34 17.75 -30.38
CA ILE A 748 -49.23 18.89 -30.19
C ILE A 748 -48.56 20.03 -30.96
N ASP A 749 -49.29 20.68 -31.84
CA ASP A 749 -48.75 21.74 -32.70
C ASP A 749 -48.82 23.12 -32.01
N GLY A 750 -47.83 23.96 -32.29
CA GLY A 750 -47.77 25.36 -31.88
C GLY A 750 -47.00 26.17 -32.90
N LEU A 751 -47.68 27.07 -33.61
CA LEU A 751 -47.09 27.89 -34.68
C LEU A 751 -46.24 29.04 -34.11
N GLY A 752 -45.14 29.37 -34.79
CA GLY A 752 -44.30 30.52 -34.44
C GLY A 752 -43.04 30.62 -35.28
N SER A 753 -43.16 31.06 -36.54
CA SER A 753 -41.99 31.34 -37.40
C SER A 753 -41.72 32.84 -37.47
N TYR A 754 -40.55 33.26 -36.98
CA TYR A 754 -39.94 34.54 -37.33
C TYR A 754 -38.42 34.37 -37.42
N SER A 755 -37.84 34.89 -38.50
CA SER A 755 -36.40 35.00 -38.70
C SER A 755 -35.90 36.38 -38.26
N ARG A 756 -34.64 36.45 -37.81
CA ARG A 756 -33.81 37.65 -38.04
C ARG A 756 -32.32 37.34 -38.03
N GLU A 757 -31.53 38.22 -38.64
CA GLU A 757 -30.12 38.00 -38.96
C GLU A 757 -29.18 38.07 -37.76
N SER A 758 -28.08 37.32 -37.85
CA SER A 758 -26.93 37.41 -36.94
C SER A 758 -26.04 38.60 -37.29
N VAL A 759 -25.80 39.51 -36.34
CA VAL A 759 -24.74 40.52 -36.43
C VAL A 759 -23.49 39.98 -35.73
N SER A 760 -22.37 39.94 -36.44
CA SER A 760 -21.06 39.55 -35.89
C SER A 760 -20.43 40.70 -35.11
N VAL A 761 -20.15 40.49 -33.82
CA VAL A 761 -19.42 41.45 -32.97
C VAL A 761 -18.14 40.79 -32.47
N THR A 762 -17.00 41.21 -33.02
CA THR A 762 -15.67 40.76 -32.58
C THR A 762 -15.23 41.54 -31.35
N ILE A 763 -14.97 40.86 -30.23
CA ILE A 763 -14.35 41.46 -29.03
C ILE A 763 -13.07 40.71 -28.69
N ASN A 764 -12.00 41.46 -28.41
CA ASN A 764 -10.67 40.95 -28.13
C ASN A 764 -10.63 40.15 -26.82
N ARG A 765 -9.96 38.99 -26.83
CA ARG A 765 -9.56 38.30 -25.60
C ARG A 765 -8.33 38.97 -25.01
N THR A 766 -8.48 39.64 -23.88
CA THR A 766 -7.37 39.87 -22.96
C THR A 766 -6.94 38.56 -22.28
N SER A 767 -5.67 38.49 -21.87
CA SER A 767 -5.06 37.31 -21.28
C SER A 767 -5.30 37.21 -19.77
N SER A 768 -5.37 35.99 -19.23
CA SER A 768 -4.49 35.48 -18.15
C SER A 768 -5.08 34.29 -17.38
N TYR A 769 -4.81 33.07 -17.84
CA TYR A 769 -4.75 31.87 -16.98
C TYR A 769 -3.65 30.95 -17.50
N SER A 770 -2.74 30.53 -16.60
CA SER A 770 -1.60 29.67 -16.93
C SER A 770 -1.88 28.23 -16.51
N THR A 771 -2.09 27.33 -17.49
CA THR A 771 -2.33 25.91 -17.23
C THR A 771 -1.03 25.12 -17.32
N SER A 772 -0.44 24.77 -16.18
CA SER A 772 0.76 23.93 -16.08
C SER A 772 0.46 22.48 -16.49
N MET A 773 0.78 22.12 -17.74
CA MET A 773 0.64 20.74 -18.23
C MET A 773 1.83 19.86 -17.78
N THR A 774 1.55 18.77 -17.07
CA THR A 774 2.56 17.73 -16.79
C THR A 774 2.71 16.83 -18.01
N THR A 775 3.61 17.19 -18.92
CA THR A 775 3.84 16.44 -20.18
C THR A 775 4.78 15.26 -19.97
N MET A 776 4.36 14.04 -20.30
CA MET A 776 5.23 12.86 -20.30
C MET A 776 6.24 12.89 -21.44
N GLN A 777 7.51 12.63 -21.13
CA GLN A 777 8.55 12.37 -22.14
C GLN A 777 8.48 10.90 -22.60
N SER A 778 8.51 10.69 -23.93
CA SER A 778 8.50 9.35 -24.52
C SER A 778 9.84 8.63 -24.31
N MET A 779 9.79 7.32 -24.05
CA MET A 779 10.99 6.48 -24.00
C MET A 779 11.24 5.83 -25.37
N ASN A 780 12.40 6.09 -25.96
CA ASN A 780 12.81 5.46 -27.21
C ASN A 780 13.10 3.97 -26.99
N ALA A 781 12.23 3.11 -27.54
CA ALA A 781 12.58 1.71 -27.80
C ALA A 781 13.57 1.63 -28.98
N GLY A 782 14.50 0.67 -28.93
CA GLY A 782 15.47 0.46 -30.00
C GLY A 782 14.83 -0.09 -31.28
N PHE A 783 15.35 0.32 -32.44
CA PHE A 783 14.91 -0.19 -33.74
C PHE A 783 15.27 -1.68 -33.92
N THR A 784 14.26 -2.52 -34.15
CA THR A 784 14.41 -3.73 -34.97
C THR A 784 14.06 -3.40 -36.42
N SER A 785 14.72 -4.05 -37.39
CA SER A 785 14.61 -3.67 -38.79
C SER A 785 13.45 -4.38 -39.50
N ALA A 786 12.90 -3.77 -40.55
CA ALA A 786 11.70 -4.26 -41.26
C ALA A 786 11.88 -5.56 -42.07
N ARG A 787 12.94 -6.36 -41.81
CA ARG A 787 13.10 -7.72 -42.37
C ARG A 787 12.56 -8.80 -41.44
N ASP A 788 12.70 -8.64 -40.13
CA ASP A 788 12.43 -9.70 -39.15
C ASP A 788 10.92 -9.97 -38.94
N LEU A 789 10.06 -9.10 -39.49
CA LEU A 789 8.60 -9.20 -39.40
C LEU A 789 7.99 -10.25 -40.35
N GLY A 790 8.74 -10.69 -41.37
CA GLY A 790 8.29 -11.69 -42.34
C GLY A 790 8.29 -13.11 -41.75
N ASP A 791 9.38 -13.49 -41.08
CA ASP A 791 9.57 -14.86 -40.57
C ASP A 791 8.63 -15.18 -39.40
N LEU A 792 8.31 -14.18 -38.56
CA LEU A 792 7.28 -14.31 -37.52
C LEU A 792 5.90 -14.63 -38.12
N GLN A 793 5.50 -13.98 -39.22
CA GLN A 793 4.22 -14.29 -39.89
C GLN A 793 4.23 -15.65 -40.61
N ALA A 794 5.40 -16.15 -41.02
CA ALA A 794 5.54 -17.50 -41.54
C ALA A 794 5.34 -18.55 -40.43
N MET A 795 6.07 -18.42 -39.32
CA MET A 795 5.95 -19.33 -38.17
C MET A 795 4.54 -19.34 -37.56
N GLN A 796 3.87 -18.19 -37.48
CA GLN A 796 2.52 -18.10 -36.92
C GLN A 796 1.48 -18.84 -37.79
N LYS A 797 1.58 -18.73 -39.12
CA LYS A 797 0.73 -19.49 -40.06
C LYS A 797 1.04 -20.99 -40.08
N GLU A 798 2.25 -21.40 -39.73
CA GLU A 798 2.61 -22.81 -39.59
C GLU A 798 2.07 -23.41 -38.28
N ALA A 799 2.11 -22.66 -37.18
CA ALA A 799 1.45 -23.02 -35.92
C ALA A 799 -0.07 -23.17 -36.08
N GLU A 800 -0.74 -22.23 -36.77
CA GLU A 800 -2.18 -22.31 -37.06
C GLU A 800 -2.56 -23.55 -37.88
N ARG A 801 -1.70 -23.98 -38.82
CA ARG A 801 -1.88 -25.24 -39.59
C ARG A 801 -1.69 -26.49 -38.74
N ILE A 802 -0.78 -26.46 -37.77
CA ILE A 802 -0.57 -27.56 -36.82
C ILE A 802 -1.78 -27.68 -35.87
N CYS A 803 -2.33 -26.57 -35.39
CA CYS A 803 -3.52 -26.58 -34.54
C CYS A 803 -4.79 -27.06 -35.30
N THR A 804 -5.00 -26.59 -36.53
CA THR A 804 -6.20 -26.94 -37.33
C THR A 804 -6.19 -28.36 -37.92
N SER A 805 -5.06 -29.09 -37.85
CA SER A 805 -4.96 -30.49 -38.29
C SER A 805 -5.13 -31.51 -37.17
N ALA A 806 -5.23 -31.08 -35.90
CA ALA A 806 -5.39 -31.96 -34.74
C ALA A 806 -6.85 -32.28 -34.37
N SER A 807 -7.84 -31.59 -34.96
CA SER A 807 -9.22 -31.53 -34.43
C SER A 807 -10.31 -32.08 -35.37
N THR A 808 -10.03 -33.06 -36.24
CA THR A 808 -11.05 -33.70 -37.09
C THR A 808 -10.74 -35.16 -37.45
N GLN A 809 -11.05 -36.10 -36.54
CA GLN A 809 -11.40 -37.48 -36.92
C GLN A 809 -12.58 -37.97 -36.08
N GLY A 810 -13.71 -38.26 -36.75
CA GLY A 810 -14.99 -38.56 -36.10
C GLY A 810 -16.06 -39.09 -37.06
N THR A 811 -15.89 -40.36 -37.47
CA THR A 811 -16.94 -41.24 -38.05
C THR A 811 -17.38 -41.06 -39.54
N GLN A 812 -17.76 -42.20 -40.14
CA GLN A 812 -18.55 -42.42 -41.38
C GLN A 812 -17.90 -42.35 -42.79
N SER A 813 -17.33 -43.50 -43.18
CA SER A 813 -17.63 -44.27 -44.42
C SER A 813 -17.53 -43.66 -45.84
N SER A 814 -16.56 -44.17 -46.63
CA SER A 814 -16.77 -45.09 -47.78
C SER A 814 -15.87 -44.85 -49.01
N LYS A 815 -15.39 -45.97 -49.59
CA LYS A 815 -14.89 -46.23 -50.97
C LYS A 815 -14.33 -45.06 -51.81
N ALA A 816 -13.00 -45.06 -52.06
CA ALA A 816 -12.41 -45.37 -53.37
C ALA A 816 -10.86 -45.30 -53.40
N GLU A 817 -10.24 -46.21 -54.17
CA GLU A 817 -8.84 -46.21 -54.61
C GLU A 817 -8.78 -45.94 -56.14
N PRO A 818 -7.61 -45.87 -56.82
CA PRO A 818 -6.37 -45.13 -56.53
C PRO A 818 -5.78 -44.44 -57.81
N LYS A 819 -4.63 -43.73 -57.70
CA LYS A 819 -3.43 -43.92 -58.58
C LYS A 819 -2.25 -42.98 -58.26
N ALA A 820 -1.04 -43.45 -58.59
CA ALA A 820 0.26 -42.78 -58.38
C ALA A 820 0.64 -41.80 -59.52
N VAL A 821 1.84 -41.19 -59.63
CA VAL A 821 3.11 -41.84 -60.07
C VAL A 821 4.32 -40.84 -60.05
N LYS A 822 5.46 -41.24 -59.43
CA LYS A 822 6.87 -40.73 -59.60
C LYS A 822 7.16 -39.23 -59.28
N ALA A 823 8.40 -38.73 -59.12
CA ALA A 823 9.76 -39.28 -59.31
C ALA A 823 10.79 -38.81 -58.24
N LYS A 824 12.04 -39.34 -58.29
CA LYS A 824 13.27 -38.85 -57.61
C LYS A 824 14.42 -38.75 -58.63
N PRO A 825 15.54 -38.04 -58.35
CA PRO A 825 16.74 -38.76 -57.87
C PRO A 825 17.60 -37.98 -56.85
N GLY A 826 18.67 -38.60 -56.32
CA GLY A 826 19.74 -37.91 -55.57
C GLY A 826 20.18 -38.56 -54.24
N LYS A 827 21.47 -38.95 -54.15
CA LYS A 827 22.22 -39.35 -52.93
C LYS A 827 23.70 -38.99 -53.15
N PRO A 828 24.50 -38.76 -52.08
CA PRO A 828 25.40 -39.84 -51.62
C PRO A 828 25.08 -40.48 -50.24
N ARG A 829 26.06 -41.24 -49.72
CA ARG A 829 26.15 -42.03 -48.45
C ARG A 829 27.60 -41.79 -47.92
N ALA A 830 28.08 -42.13 -46.72
CA ALA A 830 27.61 -42.76 -45.47
C ALA A 830 28.54 -42.20 -44.33
N ALA A 831 28.75 -42.71 -43.10
CA ALA A 831 28.23 -43.75 -42.18
C ALA A 831 28.81 -43.40 -40.76
N GLY A 832 28.35 -43.94 -39.63
CA GLY A 832 27.18 -44.77 -39.36
C GLY A 832 27.22 -45.45 -37.97
N GLN A 833 26.11 -46.14 -37.64
CA GLN A 833 25.93 -47.16 -36.58
C GLN A 833 26.03 -46.73 -35.09
N GLY A 834 25.14 -47.20 -34.21
CA GLY A 834 23.99 -48.09 -34.47
C GLY A 834 23.03 -48.25 -33.29
N ALA A 835 21.85 -48.84 -33.57
CA ALA A 835 20.80 -49.13 -32.59
C ALA A 835 19.98 -50.36 -33.01
N ILE A 836 19.69 -51.23 -32.05
CA ILE A 836 18.85 -52.46 -32.08
C ILE A 836 18.26 -52.50 -30.64
N THR A 837 16.97 -52.29 -30.34
CA THR A 837 15.72 -53.01 -30.71
C THR A 837 15.74 -54.47 -30.22
N SER A 838 14.67 -55.14 -29.74
CA SER A 838 13.27 -55.19 -30.17
C SER A 838 12.44 -56.15 -29.26
N PHE A 839 11.17 -56.42 -29.63
CA PHE A 839 10.29 -57.57 -29.26
C PHE A 839 9.18 -57.47 -28.18
N PHE A 840 7.99 -57.08 -28.68
CA PHE A 840 6.69 -57.81 -28.62
C PHE A 840 5.67 -57.66 -27.45
N LYS A 841 4.51 -58.31 -27.64
CA LYS A 841 3.16 -58.07 -27.05
C LYS A 841 2.40 -59.40 -26.82
N ARG A 842 1.31 -59.37 -26.01
CA ARG A 842 0.29 -60.43 -25.73
C ARG A 842 0.75 -61.60 -24.82
N SER A 843 -0.11 -62.30 -24.05
CA SER A 843 -1.51 -62.09 -23.61
C SER A 843 -1.93 -63.10 -22.49
N ASN A 844 -3.14 -62.93 -21.93
CA ASN A 844 -4.05 -63.89 -21.24
C ASN A 844 -3.82 -65.41 -21.48
N SER A 845 -4.22 -66.37 -20.61
CA SER A 845 -4.82 -66.39 -19.25
C SER A 845 -4.98 -67.86 -18.77
N ALA A 846 -5.08 -68.17 -17.47
CA ALA A 846 -5.36 -69.53 -16.96
C ALA A 846 -6.11 -69.57 -15.60
N MET A 847 -6.61 -70.75 -15.21
CA MET A 847 -7.59 -71.05 -14.13
C MET A 847 -7.43 -72.53 -13.70
N SER A 848 -7.91 -73.07 -12.56
CA SER A 848 -8.48 -72.53 -11.29
C SER A 848 -8.60 -73.70 -10.27
N GLU A 849 -9.51 -73.63 -9.27
CA GLU A 849 -10.01 -74.74 -8.39
C GLU A 849 -9.10 -75.20 -7.22
N GLN A 850 -9.59 -75.63 -6.03
CA GLN A 850 -10.94 -75.63 -5.41
C GLN A 850 -10.89 -75.84 -3.86
N SER A 851 -12.07 -75.85 -3.21
CA SER A 851 -12.46 -76.34 -1.85
C SER A 851 -12.08 -75.50 -0.60
N GLU A 852 -12.93 -75.33 0.46
CA GLU A 852 -14.36 -75.69 0.64
C GLU A 852 -15.09 -74.90 1.79
N HIS A 853 -16.43 -75.07 1.86
CA HIS A 853 -17.41 -74.75 2.94
C HIS A 853 -17.75 -73.31 3.41
N GLU A 854 -18.80 -72.75 2.78
CA GLU A 854 -20.17 -72.55 3.34
C GLU A 854 -20.48 -71.68 4.60
N SER A 855 -21.79 -71.56 4.92
CA SER A 855 -22.38 -70.44 5.68
C SER A 855 -23.71 -70.77 6.37
N SER A 856 -24.15 -69.99 7.39
CA SER A 856 -25.56 -69.57 7.57
C SER A 856 -25.83 -68.66 8.80
N THR A 857 -26.99 -67.98 8.74
CA THR A 857 -27.59 -66.90 9.55
C THR A 857 -28.06 -67.22 10.97
N ALA A 858 -28.18 -66.19 11.84
CA ALA A 858 -29.26 -66.08 12.85
C ALA A 858 -29.52 -64.61 13.30
N VAL A 859 -30.78 -64.25 13.61
CA VAL A 859 -31.23 -62.96 14.19
C VAL A 859 -32.49 -63.19 15.06
N PRO A 860 -32.62 -62.53 16.24
CA PRO A 860 -33.83 -61.75 16.57
C PRO A 860 -33.47 -60.38 17.22
N CYS A 861 -34.24 -59.28 17.11
CA CYS A 861 -35.59 -58.99 17.65
C CYS A 861 -35.69 -59.19 19.19
N LEU A 862 -36.32 -58.35 20.02
CA LEU A 862 -37.10 -57.08 19.94
C LEU A 862 -36.99 -56.41 21.35
N GLN A 863 -37.53 -55.23 21.75
CA GLN A 863 -38.78 -54.54 21.40
C GLN A 863 -38.80 -53.08 21.98
N ARG A 864 -39.45 -52.11 21.28
CA ARG A 864 -40.22 -50.92 21.76
C ARG A 864 -39.58 -49.92 22.78
N SER A 865 -39.93 -48.62 22.85
CA SER A 865 -40.89 -47.68 22.18
C SER A 865 -40.66 -46.27 22.79
N GLN A 866 -41.04 -45.08 22.29
CA GLN A 866 -41.69 -44.50 21.09
C GLN A 866 -41.52 -42.94 21.22
N SER A 867 -41.86 -42.02 20.31
CA SER A 867 -42.44 -42.01 18.94
C SER A 867 -42.11 -40.66 18.25
N CYS A 868 -42.51 -40.48 16.98
CA CYS A 868 -42.18 -39.33 16.12
C CYS A 868 -42.93 -38.03 16.46
N LEU A 869 -42.40 -36.88 16.00
CA LEU A 869 -43.03 -36.05 14.94
C LEU A 869 -42.11 -34.92 14.42
N THR A 870 -42.51 -34.30 13.31
CA THR A 870 -41.73 -33.33 12.50
C THR A 870 -42.37 -31.95 12.44
N SER A 871 -41.59 -30.85 12.48
CA SER A 871 -41.93 -29.59 11.80
C SER A 871 -40.77 -28.59 11.74
N ASN A 872 -40.86 -27.66 10.77
CA ASN A 872 -39.92 -26.55 10.54
C ASN A 872 -40.11 -25.37 11.54
N ALA A 873 -39.35 -24.29 11.28
CA ALA A 873 -39.53 -22.88 11.70
C ALA A 873 -38.50 -22.36 12.75
N PRO A 874 -38.20 -21.04 12.76
CA PRO A 874 -36.87 -20.55 13.15
C PRO A 874 -36.85 -19.67 14.42
N LEU A 875 -35.69 -19.06 14.68
CA LEU A 875 -35.40 -18.08 15.73
C LEU A 875 -36.45 -16.96 15.80
N HIS A 876 -36.87 -16.61 17.01
CA HIS A 876 -37.81 -15.51 17.25
C HIS A 876 -37.11 -14.15 17.32
N ASP A 877 -37.62 -13.24 16.49
CA ASP A 877 -37.41 -11.79 16.55
C ASP A 877 -37.93 -11.21 17.88
N ILE A 878 -37.21 -10.23 18.45
CA ILE A 878 -37.64 -9.47 19.64
C ILE A 878 -37.62 -7.96 19.32
N SER A 879 -38.51 -7.56 18.42
CA SER A 879 -38.77 -6.16 18.08
C SER A 879 -40.23 -5.77 18.35
N ASN A 880 -40.62 -5.64 19.63
CA ASN A 880 -41.71 -4.75 20.11
C ASN A 880 -41.96 -4.88 21.63
N VAL A 881 -41.54 -3.89 22.43
CA VAL A 881 -42.19 -3.54 23.70
C VAL A 881 -42.24 -2.02 23.79
N GLN A 882 -43.42 -1.46 24.06
CA GLN A 882 -43.65 -0.02 24.09
C GLN A 882 -43.22 0.63 25.42
N THR A 883 -43.10 1.96 25.38
CA THR A 883 -42.68 2.84 26.47
C THR A 883 -43.51 2.69 27.75
N SER A 884 -42.83 2.68 28.90
CA SER A 884 -43.42 3.05 30.20
C SER A 884 -42.42 3.89 31.01
N THR A 885 -42.92 4.75 31.89
CA THR A 885 -42.14 5.82 32.53
C THR A 885 -41.41 5.36 33.81
N PRO A 886 -40.22 5.92 34.12
CA PRO A 886 -39.43 5.51 35.26
C PRO A 886 -40.03 5.99 36.60
N ARG A 887 -39.86 5.17 37.65
CA ARG A 887 -40.03 5.57 39.06
C ARG A 887 -38.68 5.52 39.80
N PRO A 888 -38.47 6.35 40.84
CA PRO A 888 -37.14 6.61 41.39
C PRO A 888 -36.56 5.46 42.23
N PHE A 889 -35.24 5.46 42.30
CA PHE A 889 -34.39 4.47 42.98
C PHE A 889 -34.57 4.46 44.50
N ARG A 890 -34.43 3.29 45.13
CA ARG A 890 -34.36 3.15 46.60
C ARG A 890 -33.34 2.05 46.95
N PRO A 891 -32.26 2.34 47.70
CA PRO A 891 -31.24 1.34 48.03
C PRO A 891 -31.77 0.35 49.08
N LEU A 892 -31.28 -0.89 49.03
CA LEU A 892 -31.52 -1.91 50.06
C LEU A 892 -30.22 -2.28 50.78
N SER A 893 -30.36 -2.58 52.07
CA SER A 893 -29.29 -2.63 53.06
C SER A 893 -28.67 -4.02 53.23
N ILE A 894 -27.36 -4.04 53.52
CA ILE A 894 -26.62 -5.24 53.95
C ILE A 894 -26.97 -5.54 55.42
N PRO A 895 -27.32 -6.80 55.79
CA PRO A 895 -27.38 -7.23 57.19
C PRO A 895 -25.98 -7.59 57.73
N GLU A 896 -25.59 -7.02 58.87
CA GLU A 896 -24.49 -7.54 59.69
C GLU A 896 -25.00 -8.67 60.62
N HIS A 897 -24.20 -9.71 60.88
CA HIS A 897 -23.47 -9.81 62.17
C HIS A 897 -22.38 -10.91 62.18
N LYS A 898 -21.76 -11.15 63.35
CA LYS A 898 -20.35 -11.55 63.51
C LYS A 898 -20.13 -12.88 64.25
N VAL A 899 -19.16 -13.69 63.76
CA VAL A 899 -17.94 -14.24 64.42
C VAL A 899 -18.14 -14.91 65.82
N THR A 900 -17.54 -16.07 66.17
CA THR A 900 -16.13 -16.21 66.62
C THR A 900 -15.70 -17.64 66.98
N SER A 901 -14.48 -18.06 66.56
CA SER A 901 -13.53 -18.83 67.39
C SER A 901 -12.11 -18.74 66.80
N GLN A 902 -11.05 -18.64 67.61
CA GLN A 902 -9.66 -18.35 67.19
C GLN A 902 -8.64 -19.38 67.69
N ARG A 903 -7.43 -19.39 67.08
CA ARG A 903 -6.04 -19.37 67.66
C ARG A 903 -5.02 -19.83 66.56
N ILE A 904 -3.74 -19.41 66.46
CA ILE A 904 -2.89 -18.50 67.26
C ILE A 904 -1.71 -17.85 66.43
N LEU A 905 -1.12 -16.76 66.99
CA LEU A 905 0.05 -15.90 66.64
C LEU A 905 1.00 -16.11 65.40
N ASN A 906 1.06 -15.08 64.55
CA ASN A 906 2.18 -14.13 64.26
C ASN A 906 3.71 -14.49 64.30
N LYS A 907 4.39 -14.27 63.13
CA LYS A 907 5.68 -13.52 62.89
C LYS A 907 7.03 -14.04 63.46
N PRO A 908 8.23 -13.53 63.02
CA PRO A 908 8.59 -12.50 62.01
C PRO A 908 9.62 -12.93 60.89
N ARG A 909 10.13 -11.96 60.09
CA ARG A 909 11.17 -12.08 59.03
C ARG A 909 12.62 -12.05 59.57
N LYS A 910 13.61 -12.66 58.87
CA LYS A 910 14.86 -11.98 58.40
C LYS A 910 15.87 -12.82 57.56
N THR A 911 16.59 -12.11 56.66
CA THR A 911 17.99 -12.25 56.13
C THR A 911 18.66 -13.59 55.72
N GLU A 912 19.05 -13.63 54.43
CA GLU A 912 20.41 -13.86 53.85
C GLU A 912 21.18 -15.20 53.99
N PRO A 913 22.19 -15.47 53.12
CA PRO A 913 22.74 -16.82 52.89
C PRO A 913 24.20 -17.01 53.36
N GLU A 914 24.66 -18.27 53.43
CA GLU A 914 26.05 -18.62 53.06
C GLU A 914 26.25 -20.13 52.76
N SER A 915 27.48 -20.45 52.34
CA SER A 915 28.10 -21.72 51.92
C SER A 915 27.69 -23.06 52.57
N GLU A 916 27.81 -24.17 51.82
CA GLU A 916 28.97 -25.08 51.98
C GLU A 916 29.23 -26.08 50.82
N THR A 917 30.42 -26.69 50.86
CA THR A 917 31.13 -27.42 49.80
C THR A 917 30.73 -28.90 49.60
N GLN A 918 31.03 -29.50 48.43
CA GLN A 918 31.98 -30.63 48.37
C GLN A 918 32.53 -30.99 46.96
N ASN A 919 33.65 -31.72 46.97
CA ASN A 919 34.59 -31.97 45.86
C ASN A 919 34.10 -32.89 44.72
N THR A 920 34.63 -32.68 43.50
CA THR A 920 35.58 -33.65 42.88
C THR A 920 36.45 -33.01 41.77
N ARG A 921 37.55 -33.67 41.38
CA ARG A 921 38.61 -33.16 40.48
C ARG A 921 38.42 -33.67 39.03
N TYR A 922 39.04 -33.02 38.03
CA TYR A 922 40.19 -33.56 37.27
C TYR A 922 40.76 -32.57 36.20
N PHE A 923 42.03 -32.18 36.39
CA PHE A 923 43.09 -31.74 35.44
C PHE A 923 42.84 -30.89 34.17
N TYR A 924 43.34 -29.64 34.23
CA TYR A 924 44.28 -28.98 33.30
C TYR A 924 44.53 -29.48 31.86
N GLN A 925 44.54 -28.53 30.92
CA GLN A 925 45.78 -28.09 30.27
C GLN A 925 45.75 -26.58 29.96
N GLU A 926 46.82 -25.85 30.24
CA GLU A 926 47.01 -24.43 29.90
C GLU A 926 47.91 -24.28 28.66
N ASP A 927 47.86 -23.11 28.01
CA ASP A 927 49.05 -22.55 27.34
C ASP A 927 49.05 -21.00 27.36
N SER A 928 50.24 -20.43 27.18
CA SER A 928 50.60 -19.01 27.35
C SER A 928 50.17 -18.09 26.18
N GLY A 929 50.15 -16.75 26.28
CA GLY A 929 50.43 -15.86 27.41
C GLY A 929 51.59 -14.86 27.16
N VAL A 930 51.30 -13.62 26.74
CA VAL A 930 52.26 -12.48 26.75
C VAL A 930 51.53 -11.16 27.03
N TRP A 931 52.10 -10.31 27.89
CA TRP A 931 51.77 -8.88 28.03
C TRP A 931 52.90 -8.02 27.45
N PHE A 932 52.60 -6.83 26.94
CA PHE A 932 53.58 -5.74 26.86
C PHE A 932 52.92 -4.38 27.15
N SER A 933 53.63 -3.55 27.92
CA SER A 933 53.20 -2.19 28.27
C SER A 933 54.28 -1.20 27.85
N ILE A 934 53.88 -0.06 27.28
CA ILE A 934 54.78 1.04 26.95
C ILE A 934 54.22 2.32 27.56
N ARG A 935 54.91 2.81 28.60
CA ARG A 935 54.82 4.21 29.03
C ARG A 935 55.86 5.01 28.24
N LEU A 936 55.49 6.20 27.77
CA LEU A 936 56.42 7.27 27.46
C LEU A 936 55.91 8.55 28.11
N SER A 937 56.80 9.22 28.85
CA SER A 937 56.50 10.43 29.63
C SER A 937 57.10 11.64 28.93
N PHE A 938 56.44 12.78 29.02
CA PHE A 938 57.11 14.08 28.95
C PHE A 938 56.48 15.04 29.96
N SER A 939 57.27 16.02 30.42
CA SER A 939 56.89 16.99 31.44
C SER A 939 57.45 18.37 31.07
N ILE A 940 57.10 19.39 31.88
CA ILE A 940 57.37 20.84 31.82
C ILE A 940 56.04 21.59 31.57
N ASN A 941 55.36 22.23 32.55
CA ASN A 941 55.74 23.15 33.65
C ASN A 941 55.84 24.63 33.20
N ILE A 942 55.62 25.56 34.16
CA ILE A 942 55.81 27.04 34.15
C ILE A 942 54.52 27.91 34.30
N THR A 943 54.28 28.27 35.57
CA THR A 943 53.84 29.55 36.17
C THR A 943 52.55 30.31 35.78
N HIS A 944 51.85 30.77 36.84
CA HIS A 944 51.05 32.00 36.86
C HIS A 944 51.86 33.25 36.44
N ASP A 945 51.16 34.29 35.97
CA ASP A 945 51.33 35.63 36.54
C ASP A 945 50.00 36.41 36.50
N VAL A 946 49.92 37.54 37.21
CA VAL A 946 48.72 38.37 37.42
C VAL A 946 48.99 39.80 36.96
N ASN A 947 48.07 40.42 36.21
CA ASN A 947 47.99 41.88 36.24
C ASN A 947 46.59 42.47 36.01
N LYS A 948 46.43 43.74 36.41
CA LYS A 948 45.15 44.43 36.58
C LYS A 948 44.91 45.49 35.50
N SER A 949 43.72 45.48 34.89
CA SER A 949 42.97 46.71 34.55
C SER A 949 41.52 46.38 34.15
N GLY A 950 40.52 47.23 34.41
CA GLY A 950 40.64 48.49 35.15
C GLY A 950 39.62 49.59 34.88
N THR A 951 38.43 49.32 34.31
CA THR A 951 37.46 50.38 33.96
C THR A 951 36.04 50.07 34.43
N LYS A 952 35.35 51.09 34.96
CA LYS A 952 33.93 51.08 35.37
C LYS A 952 33.00 51.47 34.20
N TRP A 953 31.73 51.66 34.55
CA TRP A 953 30.56 52.26 33.86
C TRP A 953 29.56 51.18 33.42
N SER A 954 28.44 50.93 34.12
CA SER A 954 27.24 51.76 34.34
C SER A 954 26.50 52.11 33.03
N GLY A 955 25.22 51.76 32.84
CA GLY A 955 24.29 51.03 33.73
C GLY A 955 22.87 50.97 33.14
N ALA A 956 21.90 50.51 33.93
CA ALA A 956 20.49 50.28 33.59
C ALA A 956 20.21 49.17 32.54
N GLY A 957 19.03 48.53 32.51
CA GLY A 957 17.99 48.53 33.57
C GLY A 957 16.53 48.66 33.12
N GLU A 958 16.06 47.82 32.20
CA GLU A 958 14.65 47.56 31.84
C GLU A 958 14.68 46.23 31.04
N ASN A 959 13.87 45.17 31.23
CA ASN A 959 12.55 44.95 31.83
C ASN A 959 11.36 45.42 30.96
N ILE A 960 10.24 44.69 31.02
CA ILE A 960 9.19 44.57 29.97
C ILE A 960 9.68 43.72 28.77
N GLY A 961 8.97 42.71 28.26
CA GLY A 961 7.76 42.04 28.77
C GLY A 961 6.57 42.05 27.80
N TYR A 962 6.55 41.10 26.85
CA TYR A 962 5.36 40.47 26.26
C TYR A 962 5.73 39.10 25.69
#